data_AF-A0A522FH15-F1
#
_entry.id   AF-A0A522FH15-F1
#
_cell.length_a   1.000
_cell.length_b   1.000
_cell.length_c   1.000
_cell.angle_alpha   90.00
_cell.angle_beta   90.00
_cell.angle_gamma   90.00
#
_symmetry.space_group_name_H-M   'P 1'
#
loop_
_entity.id
_entity.type
_entity.pdbx_description
1 polymer ?
#
loop_
_entity_poly.entity_id
_entity_poly.type
_entity_poly.pdbx_seq_one_letter_code
_entity_poly.pdbx_strand_id
1 'polypeptide(L)'
;MKKNSILWFSLLTLSLILVSCSQSGFKINSKEIVIKIAKDFTSTIQWQPAGDHSIIAYDTSIQQGIVVDGKRCLKFIVDKSKFSRKQSTDPEFGTGLEANISGTYSQGDLKIERQTRIFIPDKFPRVALFKTSYANLGSKNIHVDSVFSQRVLLNRQLAEPSEQPFKFATFQGGVVEAGKTYSLIWLAPGFRQDNFQGMHRTKGHDILGGGMPFIDIWGKTMGIAIAHLEKKPQWLSLPVQVQQDGTVDAGILEKTDDKLGLKEWLKPGESFQTVLSAVIFHHLDFFDALQTYHTLLECRGINIMKTSPKEAYEPYWKGWGFGFNFTLDMFYKVLPELKAIGINIANLDDGWSKLYGDWDGSKETGKFPNGDKDIIKFVDNLHKQGFKTNLWWYPLGVSPGSKLAKERPDLLVQNEDGSFPTDSRNVYQLCPAYEPAMKYIQDLVKKFTSKWGFDGLYTDTRGLTGVPPCFNKAHHHKSPLESFQEIPQAFKVVYETLQNYNKNAFQEVCICGVVHSPYNMPYYQIANATDPLSRAQMRNRIKVEKGIHGPTFCVGDCYQVPKDEWQGYSIDQSFESAMGTGAQVTTFYKDLDSSQLQIWKKWIPKYRELAISSGEYLNLYDLAFDKPETHVVKKGNNLFFGIYADSIPPAQPIQLRGLTRDVEYSVYDYANDKQLGTVNGANPVIQADFKENLLLQLTPLKK
;
A
#
# COMPACT_ATOMS: atom_id res chain seq x y z
N MET A 1 -47.02 67.91 16.82
CA MET A 1 -46.76 67.37 18.17
C MET A 1 -46.97 65.86 18.15
N LYS A 2 -45.94 65.09 18.54
CA LYS A 2 -45.95 63.71 19.12
C LYS A 2 -46.82 62.65 18.42
N LYS A 3 -46.45 61.38 18.25
CA LYS A 3 -45.29 60.51 18.55
C LYS A 3 -45.73 59.13 18.00
N ASN A 4 -44.75 58.33 17.57
CA ASN A 4 -44.55 56.88 17.83
C ASN A 4 -45.78 55.93 17.86
N SER A 5 -45.76 54.68 17.42
CA SER A 5 -44.82 53.73 16.82
C SER A 5 -45.55 52.37 16.86
N ILE A 6 -45.32 51.46 15.91
CA ILE A 6 -45.29 49.97 16.01
C ILE A 6 -45.13 49.48 14.55
N LEU A 7 -43.89 49.30 14.06
CA LEU A 7 -43.13 48.03 13.93
C LEU A 7 -43.86 46.93 13.13
N TRP A 8 -43.53 46.67 11.86
CA TRP A 8 -42.35 45.95 11.29
C TRP A 8 -42.23 44.48 11.70
N PHE A 9 -42.44 43.57 10.73
CA PHE A 9 -41.60 42.40 10.48
C PHE A 9 -41.88 41.82 9.07
N SER A 10 -40.99 42.09 8.12
CA SER A 10 -40.83 41.37 6.84
C SER A 10 -39.42 41.71 6.33
N LEU A 11 -38.39 41.12 6.96
CA LEU A 11 -37.00 41.34 6.61
C LEU A 11 -36.45 40.14 5.82
N LEU A 12 -36.08 40.43 4.57
CA LEU A 12 -34.99 39.87 3.79
C LEU A 12 -34.85 38.33 3.76
N THR A 13 -35.53 37.72 2.79
CA THR A 13 -34.95 36.61 2.02
C THR A 13 -33.85 37.16 1.11
N LEU A 14 -32.64 37.33 1.65
CA LEU A 14 -31.46 37.61 0.82
C LEU A 14 -31.14 36.35 0.03
N SER A 15 -31.60 36.36 -1.21
CA SER A 15 -31.29 35.37 -2.23
C SER A 15 -29.78 35.31 -2.39
N LEU A 16 -29.16 34.20 -1.97
CA LEU A 16 -27.84 33.78 -2.43
C LEU A 16 -27.97 33.39 -3.91
N ILE A 17 -28.14 34.39 -4.76
CA ILE A 17 -27.89 34.28 -6.18
C ILE A 17 -26.37 34.13 -6.26
N LEU A 18 -25.95 32.88 -6.43
CA LEU A 18 -24.74 32.50 -7.12
C LEU A 18 -24.56 33.48 -8.28
N VAL A 19 -23.62 34.41 -8.13
CA VAL A 19 -23.06 35.15 -9.25
C VAL A 19 -22.31 34.11 -10.07
N SER A 20 -23.07 33.39 -10.89
CA SER A 20 -22.59 32.74 -12.09
C SER A 20 -22.18 33.86 -13.04
N CYS A 21 -21.04 34.47 -12.76
CA CYS A 21 -20.36 35.25 -13.77
C CYS A 21 -19.93 34.24 -14.83
N SER A 22 -20.65 34.26 -15.95
CA SER A 22 -20.37 33.53 -17.18
C SER A 22 -18.99 33.92 -17.70
N GLN A 23 -17.93 33.32 -17.17
CA GLN A 23 -16.62 33.34 -17.82
C GLN A 23 -16.52 32.08 -18.68
N SER A 24 -16.52 32.26 -19.99
CA SER A 24 -16.30 31.22 -20.99
C SER A 24 -14.99 30.47 -20.76
N GLY A 25 -15.04 29.43 -19.93
CA GLY A 25 -13.99 28.45 -19.69
C GLY A 25 -14.11 27.24 -20.61
N PHE A 26 -13.17 26.31 -20.47
CA PHE A 26 -13.09 25.08 -21.24
C PHE A 26 -13.70 23.93 -20.44
N LYS A 27 -14.46 23.06 -21.11
CA LYS A 27 -15.15 21.92 -20.48
C LYS A 27 -14.76 20.61 -21.15
N ILE A 28 -14.23 19.70 -20.33
CA ILE A 28 -13.93 18.32 -20.71
C ILE A 28 -14.99 17.48 -20.00
N ASN A 29 -15.76 16.72 -20.78
CA ASN A 29 -16.89 15.96 -20.25
C ASN A 29 -16.79 14.52 -20.77
N SER A 30 -16.57 13.58 -19.87
CA SER A 30 -16.71 12.15 -20.13
C SER A 30 -18.07 11.66 -19.61
N LYS A 31 -18.27 10.34 -19.57
CA LYS A 31 -19.49 9.73 -19.01
C LYS A 31 -19.65 10.01 -17.51
N GLU A 32 -18.55 9.99 -16.75
CA GLU A 32 -18.60 10.09 -15.28
C GLU A 32 -17.77 11.25 -14.72
N ILE A 33 -16.88 11.87 -15.50
CA ILE A 33 -16.01 12.95 -15.03
C ILE A 33 -16.25 14.22 -15.82
N VAL A 34 -16.40 15.33 -15.10
CA VAL A 34 -16.41 16.68 -15.67
C VAL A 34 -15.20 17.43 -15.14
N ILE A 35 -14.37 17.95 -16.05
CA ILE A 35 -13.31 18.89 -15.71
C ILE A 35 -13.64 20.24 -16.37
N LYS A 36 -13.65 21.30 -15.56
CA LYS A 36 -13.82 22.68 -16.02
C LYS A 36 -12.52 23.42 -15.79
N ILE A 37 -12.04 24.13 -16.80
CA ILE A 37 -10.81 24.94 -16.72
C ILE A 37 -11.16 26.38 -17.06
N ALA A 38 -10.87 27.31 -16.15
CA ALA A 38 -11.08 28.73 -16.36
C ALA A 38 -10.01 29.35 -17.27
N LYS A 39 -10.19 30.62 -17.64
CA LYS A 39 -9.24 31.34 -18.51
C LYS A 39 -7.87 31.56 -17.89
N ASP A 40 -7.79 31.52 -16.56
CA ASP A 40 -6.55 31.62 -15.78
C ASP A 40 -5.97 30.24 -15.38
N PHE A 41 -6.40 29.17 -16.06
CA PHE A 41 -5.99 27.77 -15.85
C PHE A 41 -6.38 27.15 -14.50
N THR A 42 -7.10 27.88 -13.64
CA THR A 42 -7.71 27.26 -12.46
C THR A 42 -8.74 26.22 -12.90
N SER A 43 -8.83 25.11 -12.18
CA SER A 43 -9.63 23.96 -12.62
C SER A 43 -10.43 23.32 -11.50
N THR A 44 -11.58 22.79 -11.86
CA THR A 44 -12.36 21.87 -11.02
C THR A 44 -12.49 20.53 -11.71
N ILE A 45 -12.51 19.46 -10.92
CA ILE A 45 -12.86 18.11 -11.33
C ILE A 45 -14.07 17.67 -10.51
N GLN A 46 -15.03 17.01 -11.15
CA GLN A 46 -16.25 16.52 -10.53
C GLN A 46 -16.54 15.10 -11.01
N TRP A 47 -16.94 14.23 -10.08
CA TRP A 47 -17.46 12.92 -10.37
C TRP A 47 -18.99 12.99 -10.46
N GLN A 48 -19.53 12.83 -11.66
CA GLN A 48 -20.96 13.01 -11.95
C GLN A 48 -21.87 12.09 -11.12
N PRO A 49 -21.54 10.80 -10.88
CA PRO A 49 -22.34 9.93 -10.02
C PRO A 49 -22.51 10.43 -8.58
N ALA A 50 -21.62 11.28 -8.06
CA ALA A 50 -21.80 11.87 -6.74
C ALA A 50 -22.94 12.91 -6.69
N GLY A 51 -23.25 13.56 -7.83
CA GLY A 51 -24.26 14.62 -7.90
C GLY A 51 -24.00 15.72 -6.87
N ASP A 52 -25.03 16.05 -6.08
CA ASP A 52 -24.96 17.04 -5.01
C ASP A 52 -24.20 16.55 -3.75
N HIS A 53 -23.77 15.29 -3.74
CA HIS A 53 -23.01 14.68 -2.63
C HIS A 53 -21.49 14.67 -2.89
N SER A 54 -21.00 15.61 -3.70
CA SER A 54 -19.57 15.77 -3.97
C SER A 54 -18.85 16.39 -2.76
N ILE A 55 -17.69 15.83 -2.42
CA ILE A 55 -16.83 16.34 -1.33
C ILE A 55 -15.75 17.33 -1.82
N ILE A 56 -15.68 17.58 -3.13
CA ILE A 56 -14.63 18.42 -3.75
C ILE A 56 -15.00 19.90 -3.61
N ALA A 57 -14.17 20.64 -2.88
CA ALA A 57 -14.25 22.08 -2.73
C ALA A 57 -13.42 22.80 -3.81
N TYR A 58 -13.60 24.12 -3.93
CA TYR A 58 -12.88 24.94 -4.89
C TYR A 58 -12.32 26.20 -4.23
N ASP A 59 -11.01 26.39 -4.39
CA ASP A 59 -10.31 27.64 -4.07
C ASP A 59 -9.25 27.92 -5.14
N THR A 60 -9.28 29.14 -5.70
CA THR A 60 -8.28 29.63 -6.66
C THR A 60 -6.85 29.70 -6.11
N SER A 61 -6.68 29.74 -4.78
CA SER A 61 -5.38 29.75 -4.10
C SER A 61 -4.80 28.33 -3.94
N ILE A 62 -5.65 27.31 -4.01
CA ILE A 62 -5.30 25.89 -3.85
C ILE A 62 -5.44 25.21 -5.21
N GLN A 63 -4.49 25.52 -6.10
CA GLN A 63 -4.44 25.03 -7.47
C GLN A 63 -3.05 24.48 -7.81
N GLN A 64 -2.99 23.66 -8.87
CA GLN A 64 -1.75 23.15 -9.45
C GLN A 64 -0.88 24.29 -9.98
N GLY A 65 0.45 24.14 -9.89
CA GLY A 65 1.38 25.15 -10.37
C GLY A 65 2.83 24.87 -10.04
N ILE A 66 3.69 25.79 -10.45
CA ILE A 66 5.14 25.72 -10.28
C ILE A 66 5.61 26.85 -9.37
N VAL A 67 6.58 26.57 -8.50
CA VAL A 67 7.27 27.56 -7.68
C VAL A 67 8.63 27.83 -8.31
N VAL A 68 8.88 29.09 -8.64
CA VAL A 68 10.11 29.54 -9.31
C VAL A 68 10.67 30.73 -8.54
N ASP A 69 11.94 30.68 -8.16
CA ASP A 69 12.62 31.70 -7.35
C ASP A 69 11.79 32.11 -6.11
N GLY A 70 11.23 31.12 -5.40
CA GLY A 70 10.35 31.30 -4.23
C GLY A 70 8.93 31.79 -4.54
N LYS A 71 8.60 31.98 -5.82
CA LYS A 71 7.33 32.57 -6.26
C LYS A 71 6.40 31.54 -6.89
N ARG A 72 5.19 31.42 -6.33
CA ARG A 72 4.17 30.48 -6.80
C ARG A 72 3.46 31.01 -8.06
N CYS A 73 3.66 30.33 -9.18
CA CYS A 73 3.04 30.62 -10.47
C CYS A 73 1.79 29.74 -10.64
N LEU A 74 0.59 30.32 -10.48
CA LEU A 74 -0.70 29.61 -10.54
C LEU A 74 -1.59 30.01 -11.71
N LYS A 75 -1.69 31.30 -12.00
CA LYS A 75 -2.67 31.87 -12.92
C LYS A 75 -2.10 31.96 -14.34
N PHE A 76 -2.11 30.84 -15.07
CA PHE A 76 -1.67 30.79 -16.46
C PHE A 76 -2.80 31.25 -17.38
N ILE A 77 -2.58 32.23 -18.25
CA ILE A 77 -3.59 32.65 -19.21
C ILE A 77 -3.67 31.60 -20.31
N VAL A 78 -4.80 30.91 -20.42
CA VAL A 78 -5.00 29.85 -21.43
C VAL A 78 -4.96 30.43 -22.83
N ASP A 79 -4.16 29.82 -23.69
CA ASP A 79 -4.22 30.04 -25.14
C ASP A 79 -5.36 29.19 -25.73
N LYS A 80 -6.48 29.85 -26.06
CA LYS A 80 -7.66 29.21 -26.64
C LYS A 80 -7.35 28.42 -27.91
N SER A 81 -6.37 28.85 -28.70
CA SER A 81 -5.99 28.17 -29.95
C SER A 81 -5.27 26.84 -29.70
N LYS A 82 -4.68 26.68 -28.50
CA LYS A 82 -3.99 25.46 -28.05
C LYS A 82 -4.86 24.57 -27.16
N PHE A 83 -6.16 24.84 -27.08
CA PHE A 83 -7.11 23.91 -26.49
C PHE A 83 -7.62 22.94 -27.56
N SER A 84 -7.48 21.64 -27.30
CA SER A 84 -8.08 20.60 -28.12
C SER A 84 -8.75 19.54 -27.24
N ARG A 85 -9.81 18.93 -27.77
CA ARG A 85 -10.48 17.77 -27.17
C ARG A 85 -10.86 16.80 -28.27
N LYS A 86 -10.45 15.54 -28.14
CA LYS A 86 -10.70 14.50 -29.15
C LYS A 86 -10.79 13.12 -28.50
N GLN A 87 -11.43 12.18 -29.17
CA GLN A 87 -11.17 10.77 -28.88
C GLN A 87 -9.78 10.44 -29.42
N SER A 88 -9.00 9.65 -28.67
CA SER A 88 -7.69 9.19 -29.10
C SER A 88 -7.39 7.83 -28.49
N THR A 89 -6.38 7.16 -29.02
CA THR A 89 -5.86 5.91 -28.48
C THR A 89 -4.48 6.16 -27.89
N ASP A 90 -4.39 6.05 -26.57
CA ASP A 90 -3.13 6.06 -25.84
C ASP A 90 -2.49 4.67 -25.91
N PRO A 91 -1.17 4.56 -26.16
CA PRO A 91 -0.50 3.28 -26.31
C PRO A 91 -0.55 2.39 -25.06
N GLU A 92 -0.66 2.97 -23.87
CA GLU A 92 -0.66 2.22 -22.60
C GLU A 92 -2.07 2.09 -22.02
N PHE A 93 -2.90 3.12 -22.17
CA PHE A 93 -4.23 3.18 -21.55
C PHE A 93 -5.40 2.91 -22.50
N GLY A 94 -5.11 2.65 -23.79
CA GLY A 94 -6.11 2.33 -24.80
C GLY A 94 -6.91 3.56 -25.25
N THR A 95 -8.12 3.36 -25.72
CA THR A 95 -8.98 4.45 -26.23
C THR A 95 -9.56 5.27 -25.09
N GLY A 96 -9.66 6.59 -25.29
CA GLY A 96 -10.23 7.51 -24.31
C GLY A 96 -10.35 8.94 -24.82
N LEU A 97 -10.98 9.77 -24.00
CA LEU A 97 -11.10 11.19 -24.24
C LEU A 97 -9.79 11.89 -23.86
N GLU A 98 -9.14 12.52 -24.82
CA GLU A 98 -7.95 13.35 -24.62
C GLU A 98 -8.31 14.83 -24.73
N ALA A 99 -7.78 15.63 -23.81
CA ALA A 99 -7.74 17.07 -23.92
C ALA A 99 -6.31 17.57 -23.70
N ASN A 100 -5.86 18.47 -24.59
CA ASN A 100 -4.60 19.18 -24.44
C ASN A 100 -4.91 20.67 -24.28
N ILE A 101 -4.25 21.31 -23.32
CA ILE A 101 -4.45 22.72 -23.02
C ILE A 101 -3.10 23.36 -22.68
N SER A 102 -2.89 24.57 -23.20
CA SER A 102 -1.67 25.34 -22.95
C SER A 102 -2.01 26.74 -22.47
N GLY A 103 -1.17 27.29 -21.60
CA GLY A 103 -1.35 28.63 -21.07
C GLY A 103 -0.03 29.23 -20.62
N THR A 104 0.01 30.55 -20.50
CA THR A 104 1.25 31.27 -20.21
C THR A 104 1.13 32.07 -18.93
N TYR A 105 2.14 31.98 -18.08
CA TYR A 105 2.33 32.87 -16.94
C TYR A 105 3.36 33.93 -17.33
N SER A 106 3.11 35.19 -17.01
CA SER A 106 4.02 36.29 -17.30
C SER A 106 3.96 37.33 -16.19
N GLN A 107 5.09 37.58 -15.52
CA GLN A 107 5.21 38.67 -14.55
C GLN A 107 6.67 39.13 -14.49
N GLY A 108 6.93 40.36 -14.92
CA GLY A 108 8.28 40.87 -15.11
C GLY A 108 9.02 40.06 -16.19
N ASP A 109 10.26 39.67 -15.91
CA ASP A 109 11.09 38.84 -16.79
C ASP A 109 10.69 37.35 -16.80
N LEU A 110 9.87 36.91 -15.84
CA LEU A 110 9.48 35.51 -15.72
C LEU A 110 8.34 35.19 -16.69
N LYS A 111 8.62 34.33 -17.67
CA LYS A 111 7.66 33.86 -18.67
C LYS A 111 7.70 32.32 -18.76
N ILE A 112 6.60 31.67 -18.40
CA ILE A 112 6.51 30.20 -18.36
C ILE A 112 5.29 29.74 -19.15
N GLU A 113 5.45 28.76 -20.03
CA GLU A 113 4.33 28.03 -20.61
C GLU A 113 4.00 26.81 -19.76
N ARG A 114 2.73 26.60 -19.45
CA ARG A 114 2.21 25.34 -18.91
C ARG A 114 1.45 24.62 -20.01
N GLN A 115 1.80 23.37 -20.27
CA GLN A 115 1.06 22.47 -21.15
C GLN A 115 0.55 21.29 -20.31
N THR A 116 -0.75 21.02 -20.33
CA THR A 116 -1.35 19.89 -19.60
C THR A 116 -2.11 19.00 -20.58
N ARG A 117 -1.75 17.71 -20.59
CA ARG A 117 -2.52 16.64 -21.19
C ARG A 117 -3.42 16.02 -20.12
N ILE A 118 -4.70 15.91 -20.42
CA ILE A 118 -5.72 15.23 -19.61
C ILE A 118 -6.26 14.08 -20.44
N PHE A 119 -6.23 12.87 -19.89
CA PHE A 119 -6.72 11.68 -20.56
C PHE A 119 -7.70 10.92 -19.66
N ILE A 120 -8.90 10.64 -20.17
CA ILE A 120 -9.93 9.85 -19.47
C ILE A 120 -10.14 8.57 -20.28
N PRO A 121 -9.51 7.45 -19.90
CA PRO A 121 -9.62 6.19 -20.63
C PRO A 121 -11.04 5.63 -20.57
N ASP A 122 -11.55 5.08 -21.68
CA ASP A 122 -12.91 4.52 -21.73
C ASP A 122 -13.05 3.30 -20.80
N LYS A 123 -11.96 2.53 -20.63
CA LYS A 123 -11.88 1.38 -19.72
C LYS A 123 -12.00 1.80 -18.24
N PHE A 124 -11.68 3.05 -17.90
CA PHE A 124 -11.61 3.55 -16.53
C PHE A 124 -12.45 4.82 -16.39
N PRO A 125 -13.79 4.73 -16.42
CA PRO A 125 -14.66 5.91 -16.46
C PRO A 125 -14.53 6.84 -15.24
N ARG A 126 -14.07 6.30 -14.11
CA ARG A 126 -13.83 7.01 -12.84
C ARG A 126 -12.41 7.56 -12.68
N VAL A 127 -11.57 7.46 -13.72
CA VAL A 127 -10.17 7.87 -13.68
C VAL A 127 -9.92 9.04 -14.64
N ALA A 128 -9.21 10.04 -14.16
CA ALA A 128 -8.59 11.06 -15.00
C ALA A 128 -7.07 11.03 -14.83
N LEU A 129 -6.35 10.94 -15.94
CA LEU A 129 -4.90 10.94 -16.00
C LEU A 129 -4.38 12.31 -16.43
N PHE A 130 -3.27 12.73 -15.84
CA PHE A 130 -2.71 14.05 -16.06
C PHE A 130 -1.20 13.99 -16.26
N LYS A 131 -0.71 14.71 -17.26
CA LYS A 131 0.71 14.97 -17.45
C LYS A 131 0.92 16.44 -17.81
N THR A 132 1.75 17.15 -17.05
CA THR A 132 1.99 18.58 -17.25
C THR A 132 3.46 18.83 -17.55
N SER A 133 3.74 19.82 -18.39
CA SER A 133 5.09 20.38 -18.56
C SER A 133 5.09 21.89 -18.39
N TYR A 134 6.17 22.40 -17.83
CA TYR A 134 6.45 23.82 -17.64
C TYR A 134 7.69 24.18 -18.46
N ALA A 135 7.56 25.06 -19.45
CA ALA A 135 8.67 25.49 -20.30
C ALA A 135 9.06 26.94 -19.99
N ASN A 136 10.35 27.21 -19.87
CA ASN A 136 10.87 28.56 -19.70
C ASN A 136 10.87 29.28 -21.06
N LEU A 137 9.96 30.26 -21.21
CA LEU A 137 9.87 31.11 -22.40
C LEU A 137 10.60 32.45 -22.24
N GLY A 138 11.23 32.67 -21.08
CA GLY A 138 12.03 33.86 -20.80
C GLY A 138 13.41 33.80 -21.47
N SER A 139 14.21 34.83 -21.21
CA SER A 139 15.59 34.96 -21.73
C SER A 139 16.66 34.59 -20.70
N LYS A 140 16.29 34.32 -19.45
CA LYS A 140 17.19 33.97 -18.33
C LYS A 140 16.92 32.56 -17.84
N ASN A 141 17.92 31.94 -17.24
CA ASN A 141 17.71 30.70 -16.47
C ASN A 141 16.79 31.00 -15.29
N ILE A 142 15.95 30.02 -14.95
CA ILE A 142 15.05 30.10 -13.79
C ILE A 142 15.31 28.93 -12.87
N HIS A 143 15.25 29.18 -11.55
CA HIS A 143 15.34 28.15 -10.53
C HIS A 143 13.93 27.65 -10.20
N VAL A 144 13.69 26.36 -10.40
CA VAL A 144 12.42 25.71 -10.07
C VAL A 144 12.57 25.12 -8.68
N ASP A 145 11.87 25.66 -7.68
CA ASP A 145 11.92 25.12 -6.31
C ASP A 145 11.08 23.83 -6.19
N SER A 146 9.88 23.84 -6.77
CA SER A 146 8.93 22.73 -6.68
C SER A 146 7.78 22.84 -7.66
N VAL A 147 7.08 21.73 -7.87
CA VAL A 147 5.85 21.65 -8.67
C VAL A 147 4.76 20.95 -7.86
N PHE A 148 3.57 21.56 -7.81
CA PHE A 148 2.36 20.97 -7.24
C PHE A 148 1.46 20.44 -8.36
N SER A 149 1.29 19.12 -8.40
CA SER A 149 0.49 18.38 -9.37
C SER A 149 -0.76 17.79 -8.69
N GLN A 150 -1.87 17.67 -9.42
CA GLN A 150 -3.14 17.09 -8.93
C GLN A 150 -3.58 17.53 -7.53
N ARG A 151 -3.40 18.82 -7.24
CA ARG A 151 -3.83 19.40 -5.98
C ARG A 151 -5.34 19.57 -5.94
N VAL A 152 -5.99 19.00 -4.93
CA VAL A 152 -7.43 19.04 -4.68
C VAL A 152 -7.71 19.60 -3.29
N LEU A 153 -8.84 20.28 -3.15
CA LEU A 153 -9.36 20.73 -1.87
C LEU A 153 -10.65 19.96 -1.57
N LEU A 154 -10.79 19.41 -0.38
CA LEU A 154 -11.93 18.63 0.04
C LEU A 154 -12.63 19.29 1.24
N ASN A 155 -13.95 19.18 1.28
CA ASN A 155 -14.78 19.63 2.38
C ASN A 155 -15.96 18.67 2.56
N ARG A 156 -15.99 17.95 3.68
CA ARG A 156 -17.00 16.93 3.96
C ARG A 156 -18.41 17.52 4.05
N GLN A 157 -18.53 18.77 4.51
CA GLN A 157 -19.83 19.45 4.68
C GLN A 157 -20.58 19.68 3.37
N LEU A 158 -19.88 19.64 2.23
CA LEU A 158 -20.54 19.77 0.93
C LEU A 158 -21.48 18.59 0.65
N ALA A 159 -21.07 17.37 1.03
CA ALA A 159 -21.87 16.16 0.85
C ALA A 159 -22.66 15.79 2.11
N GLU A 160 -22.13 16.13 3.29
CA GLU A 160 -22.65 15.73 4.60
C GLU A 160 -22.72 16.96 5.53
N PRO A 161 -23.72 17.86 5.38
CA PRO A 161 -23.75 19.17 6.07
C PRO A 161 -23.71 19.12 7.61
N SER A 162 -24.07 17.98 8.22
CA SER A 162 -24.03 17.78 9.67
C SER A 162 -22.64 17.42 10.21
N GLU A 163 -21.65 17.14 9.35
CA GLU A 163 -20.31 16.73 9.75
C GLU A 163 -19.34 17.92 9.86
N GLN A 164 -18.14 17.67 10.39
CA GLN A 164 -17.05 18.64 10.36
C GLN A 164 -16.33 18.58 9.00
N PRO A 165 -15.87 19.72 8.45
CA PRO A 165 -15.33 19.79 7.09
C PRO A 165 -14.10 18.89 6.86
N PHE A 166 -13.30 18.67 7.90
CA PHE A 166 -12.07 17.87 7.83
C PHE A 166 -12.26 16.38 8.08
N LYS A 167 -13.42 15.95 8.59
CA LYS A 167 -13.58 14.64 9.25
C LYS A 167 -13.71 13.50 8.24
N PHE A 168 -12.68 13.27 7.45
CA PHE A 168 -12.59 12.15 6.52
C PHE A 168 -11.80 11.00 7.12
N ALA A 169 -12.09 9.79 6.64
CA ALA A 169 -11.16 8.68 6.75
C ALA A 169 -10.12 8.79 5.62
N THR A 170 -8.91 8.29 5.85
CA THR A 170 -7.83 8.34 4.86
C THR A 170 -6.88 7.14 4.91
N PHE A 171 -6.42 6.74 3.73
CA PHE A 171 -5.28 5.87 3.49
C PHE A 171 -4.09 6.73 3.10
N GLN A 172 -2.92 6.44 3.67
CA GLN A 172 -1.70 7.23 3.50
C GLN A 172 -0.54 6.30 3.08
N GLY A 173 -0.18 6.28 1.80
CA GLY A 173 0.81 5.34 1.27
C GLY A 173 2.28 5.71 1.49
N GLY A 174 2.59 6.84 2.13
CA GLY A 174 3.96 7.20 2.51
C GLY A 174 4.43 6.46 3.76
N VAL A 175 5.69 6.02 3.75
CA VAL A 175 6.33 5.44 4.95
C VAL A 175 6.69 6.57 5.92
N VAL A 176 5.98 6.67 7.05
CA VAL A 176 6.25 7.72 8.07
C VAL A 176 6.97 7.16 9.29
N GLU A 177 6.53 6.01 9.77
CA GLU A 177 7.08 5.34 10.95
C GLU A 177 6.59 3.90 10.99
N ALA A 178 7.45 2.99 11.43
CA ALA A 178 7.10 1.58 11.56
C ALA A 178 5.98 1.36 12.59
N GLY A 179 5.05 0.45 12.28
CA GLY A 179 3.95 0.08 13.15
C GLY A 179 2.78 1.06 13.12
N LYS A 180 2.92 2.27 12.56
CA LYS A 180 1.79 3.20 12.43
C LYS A 180 0.73 2.70 11.45
N THR A 181 -0.52 3.02 11.76
CA THR A 181 -1.64 2.79 10.83
C THR A 181 -1.46 3.67 9.61
N TYR A 182 -1.61 3.06 8.43
CA TYR A 182 -1.63 3.74 7.13
C TYR A 182 -2.94 3.53 6.37
N SER A 183 -3.79 2.61 6.84
CA SER A 183 -4.97 2.14 6.11
C SER A 183 -6.28 2.84 6.48
N LEU A 184 -6.46 3.18 7.77
CA LEU A 184 -7.63 3.87 8.28
C LEU A 184 -7.18 4.88 9.33
N ILE A 185 -7.02 6.13 8.90
CA ILE A 185 -6.69 7.26 9.76
C ILE A 185 -7.86 8.24 9.70
N TRP A 186 -8.29 8.76 10.84
CA TRP A 186 -9.23 9.87 10.89
C TRP A 186 -8.47 11.19 10.85
N LEU A 187 -8.81 12.04 9.89
CA LEU A 187 -8.28 13.40 9.86
C LEU A 187 -8.83 14.21 11.04
N ALA A 188 -7.97 15.05 11.60
CA ALA A 188 -8.25 15.91 12.76
C ALA A 188 -7.68 17.32 12.52
N PRO A 189 -8.13 18.34 13.26
CA PRO A 189 -7.57 19.69 13.15
C PRO A 189 -6.04 19.67 13.34
N GLY A 190 -5.32 20.34 12.43
CA GLY A 190 -3.86 20.39 12.44
C GLY A 190 -3.16 19.13 11.90
N PHE A 191 -3.91 18.14 11.40
CA PHE A 191 -3.30 16.98 10.73
C PHE A 191 -2.47 17.43 9.52
N ARG A 192 -1.24 16.93 9.44
CA ARG A 192 -0.36 17.08 8.29
C ARG A 192 0.53 15.87 8.13
N GLN A 193 0.58 15.33 6.92
CA GLN A 193 1.49 14.27 6.54
C GLN A 193 1.96 14.49 5.10
N ASP A 194 3.27 14.59 4.89
CA ASP A 194 3.83 14.90 3.57
C ASP A 194 3.81 13.68 2.61
N ASN A 195 3.68 12.46 3.14
CA ASN A 195 3.82 11.18 2.41
C ASN A 195 5.03 11.17 1.46
N PHE A 196 6.17 11.67 1.94
CA PHE A 196 7.39 11.68 1.17
C PHE A 196 7.86 10.25 0.89
N GLN A 197 8.07 9.94 -0.39
CA GLN A 197 8.51 8.63 -0.85
C GLN A 197 10.04 8.50 -0.81
N GLY A 198 10.81 9.58 -0.70
CA GLY A 198 12.26 9.49 -0.56
C GLY A 198 12.71 9.03 0.82
N MET A 199 14.00 8.67 0.94
CA MET A 199 14.59 8.32 2.23
C MET A 199 14.63 9.54 3.14
N HIS A 200 14.12 9.40 4.36
CA HIS A 200 14.10 10.44 5.37
C HIS A 200 14.18 9.84 6.78
N ARG A 201 14.58 10.67 7.73
CA ARG A 201 14.54 10.30 9.14
C ARG A 201 13.10 10.37 9.65
N THR A 202 12.59 9.24 10.09
CA THR A 202 11.27 9.10 10.71
C THR A 202 11.24 9.68 12.13
N LYS A 203 10.05 9.86 12.69
CA LYS A 203 9.88 10.31 14.08
C LYS A 203 10.48 9.32 15.10
N GLY A 204 10.45 8.02 14.78
CA GLY A 204 11.09 6.94 15.55
C GLY A 204 12.61 6.82 15.34
N HIS A 205 13.24 7.79 14.67
CA HIS A 205 14.68 7.87 14.37
C HIS A 205 15.22 6.89 13.32
N ASP A 206 14.42 5.94 12.83
CA ASP A 206 14.76 5.11 11.67
C ASP A 206 14.94 5.97 10.41
N ILE A 207 15.82 5.56 9.50
CA ILE A 207 15.94 6.15 8.15
C ILE A 207 15.18 5.24 7.19
N LEU A 208 14.00 5.67 6.76
CA LEU A 208 13.10 4.90 5.90
C LEU A 208 12.63 5.76 4.73
N GLY A 209 12.13 5.10 3.70
CA GLY A 209 11.51 5.74 2.55
C GLY A 209 10.63 4.75 1.79
N GLY A 210 10.28 5.12 0.57
CA GLY A 210 9.42 4.38 -0.33
C GLY A 210 7.97 4.32 0.13
N GLY A 211 7.37 3.16 -0.11
CA GLY A 211 5.95 2.90 0.13
C GLY A 211 5.15 2.84 -1.17
N MET A 212 3.88 3.21 -1.06
CA MET A 212 2.91 3.22 -2.14
C MET A 212 2.60 4.67 -2.51
N PRO A 213 2.86 5.13 -3.75
CA PRO A 213 2.57 6.50 -4.14
C PRO A 213 1.09 6.70 -4.46
N PHE A 214 0.28 6.51 -3.43
CA PHE A 214 -1.18 6.50 -3.43
C PHE A 214 -1.66 7.05 -2.08
N ILE A 215 -2.53 8.04 -2.13
CA ILE A 215 -3.30 8.51 -0.99
C ILE A 215 -4.78 8.41 -1.34
N ASP A 216 -5.61 8.12 -0.34
CA ASP A 216 -7.07 8.10 -0.50
C ASP A 216 -7.76 8.81 0.65
N ILE A 217 -8.80 9.58 0.35
CA ILE A 217 -9.57 10.36 1.32
C ILE A 217 -11.05 10.16 1.01
N TRP A 218 -11.81 9.65 1.97
CA TRP A 218 -13.21 9.31 1.74
C TRP A 218 -14.14 9.68 2.89
N GLY A 219 -15.37 10.02 2.50
CA GLY A 219 -16.54 10.17 3.37
C GLY A 219 -17.52 9.02 3.13
N LYS A 220 -18.74 9.14 3.66
CA LYS A 220 -19.73 8.07 3.51
C LYS A 220 -20.27 7.94 2.07
N THR A 221 -20.24 9.03 1.31
CA THR A 221 -20.88 9.13 -0.01
C THR A 221 -19.93 8.77 -1.16
N MET A 222 -18.67 9.18 -1.06
CA MET A 222 -17.64 8.97 -2.07
C MET A 222 -16.23 9.09 -1.47
N GLY A 223 -15.26 8.56 -2.21
CA GLY A 223 -13.84 8.78 -1.98
C GLY A 223 -13.11 9.27 -3.23
N ILE A 224 -11.92 9.83 -3.00
CA ILE A 224 -11.00 10.31 -4.02
C ILE A 224 -9.58 9.89 -3.67
N ALA A 225 -8.96 9.12 -4.57
CA ALA A 225 -7.57 8.77 -4.50
C ALA A 225 -6.72 9.57 -5.49
N ILE A 226 -5.48 9.86 -5.09
CA ILE A 226 -4.46 10.54 -5.88
C ILE A 226 -3.21 9.66 -5.89
N ALA A 227 -2.68 9.40 -7.09
CA ALA A 227 -1.51 8.55 -7.26
C ALA A 227 -0.62 9.04 -8.41
N HIS A 228 0.65 8.62 -8.42
CA HIS A 228 1.49 8.70 -9.62
C HIS A 228 1.65 7.32 -10.29
N LEU A 229 1.84 7.33 -11.61
CA LEU A 229 1.90 6.14 -12.47
C LEU A 229 3.25 5.97 -13.17
N GLU A 230 4.31 6.60 -12.65
CA GLU A 230 5.66 6.34 -13.15
C GLU A 230 6.05 4.87 -13.00
N LYS A 231 6.92 4.40 -13.90
CA LYS A 231 7.32 2.97 -13.98
C LYS A 231 8.29 2.53 -12.88
N LYS A 232 8.80 3.49 -12.11
CA LYS A 232 9.75 3.32 -11.03
C LYS A 232 9.34 4.19 -9.85
N PRO A 233 9.76 3.86 -8.61
CA PRO A 233 9.63 4.75 -7.47
C PRO A 233 10.12 6.17 -7.80
N GLN A 234 9.46 7.21 -7.29
CA GLN A 234 9.84 8.61 -7.54
C GLN A 234 10.14 9.35 -6.24
N TRP A 235 11.06 10.31 -6.30
CA TRP A 235 11.52 11.10 -5.16
C TRP A 235 10.61 12.30 -4.95
N LEU A 236 9.37 12.05 -4.51
CA LEU A 236 8.33 13.07 -4.37
C LEU A 236 7.44 12.84 -3.14
N SER A 237 6.54 13.79 -2.88
CA SER A 237 5.58 13.76 -1.76
C SER A 237 4.13 13.69 -2.26
N LEU A 238 3.26 13.06 -1.48
CA LEU A 238 1.80 13.12 -1.66
C LEU A 238 1.14 13.79 -0.44
N PRO A 239 1.34 15.09 -0.21
CA PRO A 239 0.96 15.72 1.05
C PRO A 239 -0.56 15.70 1.26
N VAL A 240 -0.98 15.49 2.52
CA VAL A 240 -2.34 15.66 3.01
C VAL A 240 -2.31 16.56 4.23
N GLN A 241 -3.09 17.64 4.21
CA GLN A 241 -3.13 18.65 5.27
C GLN A 241 -4.55 19.13 5.55
N VAL A 242 -4.92 19.18 6.83
CA VAL A 242 -6.11 19.90 7.29
C VAL A 242 -5.76 21.38 7.49
N GLN A 243 -6.47 22.25 6.78
CA GLN A 243 -6.29 23.69 6.80
C GLN A 243 -6.94 24.31 8.04
N GLN A 244 -6.66 25.61 8.28
CA GLN A 244 -7.20 26.34 9.43
C GLN A 244 -8.74 26.46 9.41
N ASP A 245 -9.34 26.52 8.22
CA ASP A 245 -10.79 26.53 8.03
C ASP A 245 -11.42 25.12 8.06
N GLY A 246 -10.60 24.09 8.29
CA GLY A 246 -11.01 22.69 8.33
C GLY A 246 -11.20 22.03 6.96
N THR A 247 -10.92 22.71 5.84
CA THR A 247 -10.83 22.03 4.54
C THR A 247 -9.58 21.16 4.46
N VAL A 248 -9.56 20.18 3.56
CA VAL A 248 -8.44 19.23 3.40
C VAL A 248 -7.76 19.44 2.06
N ASP A 249 -6.49 19.81 2.09
CA ASP A 249 -5.63 19.98 0.92
C ASP A 249 -4.81 18.72 0.69
N ALA A 250 -4.87 18.17 -0.52
CA ALA A 250 -4.15 16.97 -0.91
C ALA A 250 -3.61 17.07 -2.34
N GLY A 251 -2.51 16.39 -2.66
CA GLY A 251 -1.99 16.38 -4.02
C GLY A 251 -0.64 15.68 -4.15
N ILE A 252 0.12 16.06 -5.16
CA ILE A 252 1.50 15.61 -5.42
C ILE A 252 2.42 16.83 -5.38
N LEU A 253 3.57 16.69 -4.72
CA LEU A 253 4.60 17.71 -4.61
C LEU A 253 5.94 17.13 -5.07
N GLU A 254 6.46 17.66 -6.17
CA GLU A 254 7.78 17.34 -6.72
C GLU A 254 8.74 18.47 -6.32
N LYS A 255 9.74 18.17 -5.47
CA LYS A 255 10.85 19.09 -5.18
C LYS A 255 12.02 18.78 -6.10
N THR A 256 12.78 19.80 -6.46
CA THR A 256 13.96 19.67 -7.32
C THR A 256 15.23 19.60 -6.48
N ASP A 257 16.28 19.02 -7.05
CA ASP A 257 17.62 18.90 -6.47
C ASP A 257 18.55 18.39 -7.57
N ASP A 258 19.35 19.28 -8.17
CA ASP A 258 20.25 18.91 -9.26
C ASP A 258 21.28 17.84 -8.83
N LYS A 259 21.64 17.78 -7.55
CA LYS A 259 22.55 16.74 -7.03
C LYS A 259 21.97 15.34 -7.18
N LEU A 260 20.64 15.23 -7.12
CA LEU A 260 19.91 13.97 -7.29
C LEU A 260 19.51 13.72 -8.76
N GLY A 261 19.86 14.64 -9.68
CA GLY A 261 19.44 14.61 -11.07
C GLY A 261 17.98 15.05 -11.27
N LEU A 262 17.39 15.74 -10.29
CA LEU A 262 16.05 16.32 -10.37
C LEU A 262 16.18 17.78 -10.81
N LYS A 263 15.74 18.06 -12.05
CA LYS A 263 16.00 19.32 -12.76
C LYS A 263 15.59 20.57 -11.99
N GLU A 264 16.57 21.24 -11.40
CA GLU A 264 16.42 22.44 -10.56
C GLU A 264 16.50 23.73 -11.38
N TRP A 265 17.27 23.74 -12.47
CA TRP A 265 17.39 24.90 -13.35
C TRP A 265 16.79 24.64 -14.74
N LEU A 266 15.98 25.58 -15.22
CA LEU A 266 15.50 25.59 -16.61
C LEU A 266 16.14 26.73 -17.40
N LYS A 267 16.95 26.38 -18.40
CA LYS A 267 17.45 27.36 -19.37
C LYS A 267 16.31 27.85 -20.28
N PRO A 268 16.46 29.00 -20.97
CA PRO A 268 15.54 29.41 -22.03
C PRO A 268 15.26 28.26 -23.02
N GLY A 269 13.98 27.96 -23.24
CA GLY A 269 13.52 26.87 -24.11
C GLY A 269 13.48 25.48 -23.48
N GLU A 270 14.06 25.29 -22.28
CA GLU A 270 13.98 24.02 -21.56
C GLU A 270 12.66 23.87 -20.80
N SER A 271 12.28 22.62 -20.54
CA SER A 271 11.09 22.27 -19.77
C SER A 271 11.37 21.35 -18.58
N PHE A 272 10.48 21.44 -17.60
CA PHE A 272 10.25 20.47 -16.54
C PHE A 272 8.98 19.67 -16.90
N GLN A 273 9.00 18.34 -16.72
CA GLN A 273 7.84 17.49 -16.93
C GLN A 273 7.47 16.79 -15.62
N THR A 274 6.20 16.88 -15.22
CA THR A 274 5.70 16.22 -14.02
C THR A 274 5.59 14.71 -14.24
N VAL A 275 5.56 13.97 -13.14
CA VAL A 275 5.08 12.58 -13.15
C VAL A 275 3.70 12.45 -13.82
N LEU A 276 3.46 11.32 -14.47
CA LEU A 276 2.11 10.91 -14.86
C LEU A 276 1.30 10.65 -13.58
N SER A 277 0.17 11.31 -13.44
CA SER A 277 -0.66 11.25 -12.22
C SER A 277 -2.10 10.86 -12.53
N ALA A 278 -2.78 10.30 -11.54
CA ALA A 278 -4.16 9.85 -11.63
C ALA A 278 -5.00 10.43 -10.49
N VAL A 279 -6.23 10.80 -10.81
CA VAL A 279 -7.31 10.99 -9.85
C VAL A 279 -8.31 9.87 -10.06
N ILE A 280 -8.67 9.16 -8.99
CA ILE A 280 -9.53 7.97 -9.01
C ILE A 280 -10.71 8.19 -8.06
N PHE A 281 -11.93 8.11 -8.57
CA PHE A 281 -13.15 8.19 -7.76
C PHE A 281 -13.70 6.80 -7.44
N HIS A 282 -14.26 6.64 -6.23
CA HIS A 282 -14.86 5.38 -5.80
C HIS A 282 -15.96 5.59 -4.75
N HIS A 283 -16.64 4.51 -4.44
CA HIS A 283 -17.49 4.37 -3.26
C HIS A 283 -16.80 3.47 -2.24
N LEU A 284 -17.36 3.41 -1.02
CA LEU A 284 -16.76 2.69 0.11
C LEU A 284 -15.34 3.21 0.38
N ASP A 285 -14.49 2.37 0.97
CA ASP A 285 -13.10 2.70 1.26
C ASP A 285 -12.16 2.44 0.07
N PHE A 286 -10.87 2.59 0.34
CA PHE A 286 -9.75 2.56 -0.61
C PHE A 286 -9.67 1.31 -1.52
N PHE A 287 -10.35 0.20 -1.22
CA PHE A 287 -10.10 -1.09 -1.86
C PHE A 287 -10.31 -1.06 -3.40
N ASP A 288 -11.42 -0.49 -3.87
CA ASP A 288 -11.70 -0.40 -5.31
C ASP A 288 -10.72 0.56 -6.02
N ALA A 289 -10.28 1.61 -5.31
CA ALA A 289 -9.30 2.54 -5.81
C ALA A 289 -7.91 1.89 -5.91
N LEU A 290 -7.53 1.02 -4.97
CA LEU A 290 -6.31 0.20 -5.06
C LEU A 290 -6.35 -0.78 -6.24
N GLN A 291 -7.48 -1.46 -6.48
CA GLN A 291 -7.62 -2.33 -7.66
C GLN A 291 -7.54 -1.56 -8.99
N THR A 292 -8.10 -0.36 -9.00
CA THR A 292 -8.00 0.54 -10.16
C THR A 292 -6.55 0.98 -10.36
N TYR A 293 -5.86 1.39 -9.29
CA TYR A 293 -4.46 1.79 -9.31
C TYR A 293 -3.54 0.66 -9.78
N HIS A 294 -3.73 -0.55 -9.27
CA HIS A 294 -3.10 -1.77 -9.76
C HIS A 294 -3.23 -1.90 -11.28
N THR A 295 -4.46 -1.81 -11.81
CA THR A 295 -4.70 -2.04 -13.24
C THR A 295 -4.07 -0.93 -14.11
N LEU A 296 -4.00 0.30 -13.59
CA LEU A 296 -3.29 1.40 -14.25
C LEU A 296 -1.76 1.17 -14.30
N LEU A 297 -1.18 0.56 -13.26
CA LEU A 297 0.23 0.18 -13.24
C LEU A 297 0.51 -1.01 -14.17
N GLU A 298 -0.40 -1.99 -14.30
CA GLU A 298 -0.29 -3.07 -15.28
C GLU A 298 -0.25 -2.52 -16.72
N CYS A 299 -1.09 -1.54 -17.04
CA CYS A 299 -1.05 -0.82 -18.32
C CYS A 299 0.34 -0.20 -18.62
N ARG A 300 1.12 0.09 -17.59
CA ARG A 300 2.47 0.66 -17.66
C ARG A 300 3.58 -0.41 -17.63
N GLY A 301 3.22 -1.68 -17.54
CA GLY A 301 4.14 -2.83 -17.51
C GLY A 301 4.56 -3.27 -16.10
N ILE A 302 3.93 -2.77 -15.05
CA ILE A 302 4.16 -3.22 -13.67
C ILE A 302 3.09 -4.26 -13.33
N ASN A 303 3.44 -5.53 -13.54
CA ASN A 303 2.52 -6.66 -13.40
C ASN A 303 2.48 -7.16 -11.95
N ILE A 304 1.76 -6.45 -11.08
CA ILE A 304 1.54 -6.86 -9.69
C ILE A 304 0.91 -8.25 -9.65
N MET A 305 1.43 -9.16 -8.82
CA MET A 305 0.88 -10.52 -8.73
C MET A 305 -0.52 -10.51 -8.13
N LYS A 306 -1.48 -11.13 -8.83
CA LYS A 306 -2.89 -11.22 -8.42
C LYS A 306 -3.25 -12.46 -7.62
N THR A 307 -2.46 -13.51 -7.80
CA THR A 307 -2.68 -14.83 -7.22
C THR A 307 -1.37 -15.36 -6.70
N SER A 308 -1.48 -16.29 -5.75
CA SER A 308 -0.34 -17.00 -5.20
C SER A 308 -0.40 -18.47 -5.61
N PRO A 309 0.74 -19.19 -5.66
CA PRO A 309 0.73 -20.62 -5.89
C PRO A 309 0.00 -21.33 -4.74
N LYS A 310 -0.50 -22.55 -4.98
CA LYS A 310 -1.31 -23.28 -3.99
C LYS A 310 -0.57 -23.47 -2.66
N GLU A 311 0.72 -23.74 -2.74
CA GLU A 311 1.63 -23.94 -1.60
C GLU A 311 1.74 -22.71 -0.71
N ALA A 312 1.51 -21.51 -1.25
CA ALA A 312 1.58 -20.27 -0.51
C ALA A 312 0.44 -20.11 0.51
N TYR A 313 -0.62 -20.90 0.42
CA TYR A 313 -1.75 -20.85 1.37
C TYR A 313 -1.62 -21.92 2.47
N GLU A 314 -0.52 -22.68 2.51
CA GLU A 314 -0.31 -23.64 3.59
C GLU A 314 -0.02 -22.91 4.91
N PRO A 315 -0.57 -23.36 6.05
CA PRO A 315 -0.18 -22.78 7.33
C PRO A 315 1.25 -23.19 7.64
N TYR A 316 2.03 -22.27 8.21
CA TYR A 316 3.43 -22.54 8.54
C TYR A 316 3.78 -22.10 9.96
N TRP A 317 4.82 -22.74 10.49
CA TRP A 317 5.54 -22.28 11.68
C TRP A 317 6.93 -21.77 11.28
N LYS A 318 7.45 -20.78 12.00
CA LYS A 318 8.83 -20.30 11.84
C LYS A 318 9.55 -20.15 13.18
N GLY A 319 10.87 -20.32 13.18
CA GLY A 319 11.68 -20.37 14.41
C GLY A 319 11.88 -19.06 15.18
N TRP A 320 11.21 -17.96 14.83
CA TRP A 320 11.46 -16.64 15.42
C TRP A 320 11.16 -16.58 16.94
N GLY A 321 10.24 -17.39 17.46
CA GLY A 321 9.97 -17.47 18.90
C GLY A 321 11.15 -17.95 19.74
N PHE A 322 12.14 -18.61 19.12
CA PHE A 322 13.40 -18.94 19.79
C PHE A 322 14.39 -17.78 19.82
N GLY A 323 14.15 -16.73 19.04
CA GLY A 323 15.05 -15.61 18.82
C GLY A 323 16.43 -16.04 18.35
N PHE A 324 17.41 -15.17 18.57
CA PHE A 324 18.79 -15.39 18.12
C PHE A 324 19.51 -16.55 18.83
N ASN A 325 18.97 -17.11 19.92
CA ASN A 325 19.65 -18.13 20.74
C ASN A 325 19.16 -19.56 20.47
N PHE A 326 18.43 -19.80 19.37
CA PHE A 326 17.94 -21.14 19.03
C PHE A 326 19.07 -22.16 18.83
N THR A 327 18.76 -23.44 19.09
CA THR A 327 19.59 -24.60 18.71
C THR A 327 18.83 -25.51 17.76
N LEU A 328 19.54 -26.37 17.01
CA LEU A 328 18.89 -27.35 16.14
C LEU A 328 18.02 -28.33 16.94
N ASP A 329 18.41 -28.69 18.17
CA ASP A 329 17.62 -29.57 19.02
C ASP A 329 16.29 -28.92 19.45
N MET A 330 16.29 -27.62 19.77
CA MET A 330 15.05 -26.88 20.03
C MET A 330 14.13 -26.93 18.81
N PHE A 331 14.69 -26.70 17.61
CA PHE A 331 13.94 -26.77 16.35
C PHE A 331 13.40 -28.17 16.07
N TYR A 332 14.18 -29.23 16.26
CA TYR A 332 13.72 -30.59 15.99
C TYR A 332 12.67 -31.07 16.99
N LYS A 333 12.71 -30.60 18.25
CA LYS A 333 11.73 -30.98 19.27
C LYS A 333 10.31 -30.51 18.98
N VAL A 334 10.11 -29.41 18.23
CA VAL A 334 8.76 -28.92 17.89
C VAL A 334 8.13 -29.69 16.73
N LEU A 335 8.91 -30.36 15.89
CA LEU A 335 8.40 -30.99 14.65
C LEU A 335 7.30 -32.04 14.87
N PRO A 336 7.39 -32.95 15.86
CA PRO A 336 6.31 -33.91 16.10
C PRO A 336 4.98 -33.22 16.45
N GLU A 337 5.04 -32.13 17.23
CA GLU A 337 3.86 -31.34 17.58
C GLU A 337 3.28 -30.63 16.35
N LEU A 338 4.11 -29.95 15.56
CA LEU A 338 3.70 -29.29 14.32
C LEU A 338 2.98 -30.27 13.39
N LYS A 339 3.54 -31.47 13.21
CA LYS A 339 2.94 -32.52 12.38
C LYS A 339 1.59 -32.98 12.94
N ALA A 340 1.48 -33.13 14.26
CA ALA A 340 0.25 -33.55 14.92
C ALA A 340 -0.88 -32.53 14.80
N ILE A 341 -0.57 -31.22 14.78
CA ILE A 341 -1.57 -30.16 14.57
C ILE A 341 -1.81 -29.86 13.08
N GLY A 342 -1.04 -30.45 12.17
CA GLY A 342 -1.22 -30.33 10.72
C GLY A 342 -0.43 -29.19 10.07
N ILE A 343 0.63 -28.68 10.69
CA ILE A 343 1.59 -27.77 10.07
C ILE A 343 2.71 -28.60 9.44
N ASN A 344 2.95 -28.43 8.14
CA ASN A 344 3.97 -29.16 7.37
C ASN A 344 5.05 -28.24 6.78
N ILE A 345 5.10 -26.98 7.21
CA ILE A 345 6.12 -26.01 6.82
C ILE A 345 6.75 -25.47 8.10
N ALA A 346 8.06 -25.67 8.23
CA ALA A 346 8.85 -25.23 9.39
C ALA A 346 10.03 -24.37 8.89
N ASN A 347 9.89 -23.05 8.97
CA ASN A 347 10.85 -22.11 8.40
C ASN A 347 12.00 -21.79 9.36
N LEU A 348 13.21 -21.68 8.82
CA LEU A 348 14.39 -21.23 9.54
C LEU A 348 14.44 -19.69 9.53
N ASP A 349 14.20 -19.07 10.68
CA ASP A 349 14.14 -17.61 10.83
C ASP A 349 15.51 -16.98 11.15
N ASP A 350 15.56 -15.66 11.44
CA ASP A 350 16.78 -14.88 11.65
C ASP A 350 17.70 -15.48 12.74
N GLY A 351 19.00 -15.24 12.60
CA GLY A 351 20.04 -15.74 13.49
C GLY A 351 20.70 -17.05 13.06
N TRP A 352 20.35 -17.62 11.91
CA TRP A 352 21.05 -18.79 11.35
C TRP A 352 22.45 -18.42 10.80
N SER A 353 22.59 -17.22 10.25
CA SER A 353 23.87 -16.60 9.86
C SER A 353 24.33 -15.62 10.95
N LYS A 354 25.62 -15.27 10.95
CA LYS A 354 26.16 -14.33 11.95
C LYS A 354 26.05 -12.87 11.50
N LEU A 355 26.36 -12.59 10.25
CA LEU A 355 26.47 -11.24 9.71
C LEU A 355 25.73 -11.15 8.39
N TYR A 356 24.99 -10.06 8.18
CA TYR A 356 24.37 -9.80 6.89
C TYR A 356 25.44 -9.52 5.85
N GLY A 357 25.21 -10.01 4.63
CA GLY A 357 26.21 -10.03 3.58
C GLY A 357 27.13 -11.25 3.63
N ASP A 358 27.29 -11.92 4.78
CA ASP A 358 28.02 -13.19 4.91
C ASP A 358 27.02 -14.32 5.22
N TRP A 359 26.30 -14.74 4.18
CA TRP A 359 25.19 -15.70 4.30
C TRP A 359 25.67 -17.15 4.26
N ASP A 360 26.50 -17.57 5.21
CA ASP A 360 26.98 -18.94 5.40
C ASP A 360 26.54 -19.55 6.74
N GLY A 361 26.60 -20.87 6.85
CA GLY A 361 26.37 -21.55 8.13
C GLY A 361 27.47 -21.15 9.11
N SER A 362 27.11 -20.40 10.16
CA SER A 362 28.12 -19.85 11.06
C SER A 362 28.65 -20.91 12.02
N LYS A 363 29.97 -21.12 11.96
CA LYS A 363 30.71 -21.91 12.96
C LYS A 363 30.76 -21.24 14.32
N GLU A 364 30.75 -19.91 14.32
CA GLU A 364 30.98 -19.08 15.50
C GLU A 364 29.75 -18.98 16.39
N THR A 365 28.54 -19.15 15.83
CA THR A 365 27.31 -19.28 16.63
C THR A 365 27.13 -20.69 17.20
N GLY A 366 27.95 -21.66 16.74
CA GLY A 366 27.84 -23.07 17.11
C GLY A 366 26.62 -23.79 16.51
N LYS A 367 25.76 -23.10 15.74
CA LYS A 367 24.51 -23.65 15.19
C LYS A 367 24.76 -24.55 13.98
N PHE A 368 25.70 -24.16 13.12
CA PHE A 368 26.11 -24.89 11.92
C PHE A 368 27.64 -25.00 11.86
N PRO A 369 28.29 -25.76 12.79
CA PRO A 369 29.75 -25.82 12.95
C PRO A 369 30.50 -26.33 11.71
N ASN A 370 29.84 -27.06 10.81
CA ASN A 370 30.39 -27.51 9.53
C ASN A 370 29.89 -26.67 8.33
N GLY A 371 29.29 -25.51 8.59
CA GLY A 371 28.77 -24.58 7.57
C GLY A 371 27.68 -25.21 6.71
N ASP A 372 27.79 -25.01 5.39
CA ASP A 372 26.84 -25.50 4.38
C ASP A 372 26.47 -26.98 4.53
N LYS A 373 27.39 -27.84 4.98
CA LYS A 373 27.10 -29.28 5.17
C LYS A 373 26.01 -29.52 6.21
N ASP A 374 26.01 -28.75 7.29
CA ASP A 374 25.01 -28.88 8.35
C ASP A 374 23.67 -28.26 7.91
N ILE A 375 23.69 -27.19 7.11
CA ILE A 375 22.47 -26.60 6.54
C ILE A 375 21.79 -27.60 5.60
N ILE A 376 22.54 -28.23 4.68
CA ILE A 376 22.00 -29.26 3.78
C ILE A 376 21.40 -30.42 4.59
N LYS A 377 22.13 -30.92 5.59
CA LYS A 377 21.63 -31.98 6.47
C LYS A 377 20.37 -31.57 7.23
N PHE A 378 20.28 -30.30 7.65
CA PHE A 378 19.10 -29.76 8.31
C PHE A 378 17.88 -29.79 7.40
N VAL A 379 18.00 -29.28 6.17
CA VAL A 379 16.93 -29.30 5.17
C VAL A 379 16.53 -30.75 4.82
N ASP A 380 17.50 -31.62 4.52
CA ASP A 380 17.26 -33.04 4.23
C ASP A 380 16.50 -33.76 5.35
N ASN A 381 16.82 -33.44 6.60
CA ASN A 381 16.15 -34.04 7.77
C ASN A 381 14.70 -33.58 7.91
N LEU A 382 14.39 -32.33 7.56
CA LEU A 382 13.01 -31.82 7.52
C LEU A 382 12.23 -32.49 6.40
N HIS A 383 12.80 -32.55 5.20
CA HIS A 383 12.19 -33.20 4.04
C HIS A 383 11.89 -34.68 4.30
N LYS A 384 12.82 -35.44 4.92
CA LYS A 384 12.60 -36.85 5.31
C LYS A 384 11.44 -37.04 6.28
N GLN A 385 11.11 -36.02 7.08
CA GLN A 385 9.99 -36.05 8.02
C GLN A 385 8.67 -35.55 7.40
N GLY A 386 8.71 -35.10 6.15
CA GLY A 386 7.57 -34.59 5.39
C GLY A 386 7.34 -33.08 5.54
N PHE A 387 8.30 -32.34 6.09
CA PHE A 387 8.24 -30.88 6.18
C PHE A 387 8.84 -30.22 4.94
N LYS A 388 8.31 -29.06 4.55
CA LYS A 388 9.01 -28.07 3.74
C LYS A 388 9.67 -27.02 4.64
N THR A 389 10.65 -26.28 4.13
CA THR A 389 11.32 -25.21 4.89
C THR A 389 11.74 -24.06 4.00
N ASN A 390 11.37 -22.85 4.40
CA ASN A 390 11.83 -21.60 3.78
C ASN A 390 12.91 -20.94 4.64
N LEU A 391 13.77 -20.16 3.99
CA LEU A 391 14.88 -19.46 4.63
C LEU A 391 14.59 -17.97 4.82
N TRP A 392 14.71 -17.47 6.05
CA TRP A 392 14.75 -16.04 6.35
C TRP A 392 16.06 -15.40 5.87
N TRP A 393 16.00 -14.22 5.29
CA TRP A 393 17.17 -13.41 4.96
C TRP A 393 16.81 -11.94 4.64
N TYR A 394 17.85 -11.09 4.56
CA TYR A 394 17.74 -9.71 4.11
C TYR A 394 18.67 -9.47 2.89
N PRO A 395 18.14 -9.44 1.65
CA PRO A 395 18.96 -9.45 0.43
C PRO A 395 19.89 -8.26 0.27
N LEU A 396 19.51 -7.07 0.75
CA LEU A 396 20.27 -5.84 0.56
C LEU A 396 21.23 -5.54 1.71
N GLY A 397 20.98 -6.08 2.91
CA GLY A 397 21.74 -5.74 4.11
C GLY A 397 23.15 -6.30 4.11
N VAL A 398 24.11 -5.46 4.50
CA VAL A 398 25.51 -5.84 4.65
C VAL A 398 26.05 -5.30 5.97
N SER A 399 26.36 -6.18 6.92
CA SER A 399 26.92 -5.78 8.20
C SER A 399 28.30 -5.13 7.99
N PRO A 400 28.63 -4.01 8.66
CA PRO A 400 29.93 -3.34 8.52
C PRO A 400 31.15 -4.25 8.80
N GLY A 401 30.97 -5.23 9.69
CA GLY A 401 32.03 -6.19 10.05
C GLY A 401 32.20 -7.37 9.08
N SER A 402 31.30 -7.52 8.10
CA SER A 402 31.28 -8.66 7.17
C SER A 402 32.52 -8.70 6.26
N LYS A 403 32.84 -9.88 5.74
CA LYS A 403 33.86 -10.04 4.69
C LYS A 403 33.45 -9.29 3.44
N LEU A 404 32.18 -9.37 3.06
CA LEU A 404 31.64 -8.64 1.90
C LEU A 404 31.92 -7.12 2.00
N ALA A 405 31.66 -6.49 3.14
CA ALA A 405 31.93 -5.07 3.33
C ALA A 405 33.43 -4.71 3.24
N LYS A 406 34.32 -5.59 3.71
CA LYS A 406 35.77 -5.37 3.73
C LYS A 406 36.42 -5.61 2.37
N GLU A 407 36.00 -6.68 1.69
CA GLU A 407 36.63 -7.16 0.46
C GLU A 407 35.97 -6.61 -0.80
N ARG A 408 34.68 -6.31 -0.74
CA ARG A 408 33.86 -5.82 -1.86
C ARG A 408 33.03 -4.57 -1.50
N PRO A 409 33.66 -3.51 -0.95
CA PRO A 409 32.96 -2.25 -0.67
C PRO A 409 32.43 -1.58 -1.96
N ASP A 410 32.96 -1.98 -3.12
CA ASP A 410 32.47 -1.56 -4.44
C ASP A 410 31.03 -1.98 -4.73
N LEU A 411 30.45 -2.92 -3.97
CA LEU A 411 29.04 -3.32 -4.13
C LEU A 411 28.06 -2.43 -3.37
N LEU A 412 28.56 -1.59 -2.47
CA LEU A 412 27.77 -0.85 -1.49
C LEU A 412 27.37 0.54 -2.00
N VAL A 413 26.22 1.00 -1.53
CA VAL A 413 25.81 2.39 -1.67
C VAL A 413 26.77 3.30 -0.91
N GLN A 414 27.13 4.45 -1.50
CA GLN A 414 27.95 5.48 -0.85
C GLN A 414 27.22 6.82 -0.82
N ASN A 415 27.36 7.55 0.27
CA ASN A 415 26.99 8.95 0.41
C ASN A 415 27.92 9.85 -0.41
N GLU A 416 27.55 11.11 -0.59
CA GLU A 416 28.32 12.13 -1.31
C GLU A 416 29.75 12.31 -0.73
N ASP A 417 29.90 12.16 0.58
CA ASP A 417 31.18 12.25 1.29
C ASP A 417 32.03 10.96 1.25
N GLY A 418 31.54 9.91 0.57
CA GLY A 418 32.17 8.60 0.47
C GLY A 418 31.91 7.66 1.64
N SER A 419 31.16 8.08 2.67
CA SER A 419 30.71 7.19 3.75
C SER A 419 29.63 6.22 3.29
N PHE A 420 29.43 5.12 4.02
CA PHE A 420 28.38 4.14 3.72
C PHE A 420 27.15 4.42 4.60
N PRO A 421 25.97 4.74 4.02
CA PRO A 421 24.76 4.95 4.81
C PRO A 421 24.31 3.63 5.44
N THR A 422 23.66 3.74 6.60
CA THR A 422 23.09 2.58 7.31
C THR A 422 21.57 2.67 7.39
N ASP A 423 20.90 1.52 7.29
CA ASP A 423 19.46 1.41 7.50
C ASP A 423 19.07 1.32 8.99
N SER A 424 17.79 1.05 9.27
CA SER A 424 17.25 0.90 10.63
C SER A 424 17.86 -0.26 11.45
N ARG A 425 18.58 -1.19 10.81
CA ARG A 425 19.31 -2.28 11.49
C ARG A 425 20.80 -1.98 11.62
N ASN A 426 21.24 -0.74 11.37
CA ASN A 426 22.64 -0.31 11.41
C ASN A 426 23.56 -1.10 10.45
N VAL A 427 23.03 -1.52 9.30
CA VAL A 427 23.80 -2.19 8.26
C VAL A 427 23.87 -1.35 6.99
N TYR A 428 24.94 -1.53 6.22
CA TYR A 428 25.06 -0.95 4.87
C TYR A 428 24.08 -1.64 3.92
N GLN A 429 23.91 -1.08 2.72
CA GLN A 429 23.05 -1.63 1.70
C GLN A 429 23.81 -1.86 0.38
N LEU A 430 23.57 -3.01 -0.25
CA LEU A 430 23.93 -3.27 -1.65
C LEU A 430 23.20 -2.27 -2.57
N CYS A 431 23.86 -1.84 -3.65
CA CYS A 431 23.23 -0.98 -4.63
C CYS A 431 22.40 -1.79 -5.63
N PRO A 432 21.07 -1.62 -5.70
CA PRO A 432 20.23 -2.39 -6.62
C PRO A 432 20.37 -1.99 -8.09
N ALA A 433 20.98 -0.82 -8.35
CA ALA A 433 21.33 -0.35 -9.68
C ALA A 433 22.72 -0.82 -10.15
N TYR A 434 23.46 -1.58 -9.34
CA TYR A 434 24.80 -2.07 -9.70
C TYR A 434 24.77 -3.57 -10.02
N GLU A 435 25.07 -3.92 -11.26
CA GLU A 435 24.95 -5.31 -11.75
C GLU A 435 25.76 -6.32 -10.91
N PRO A 436 27.02 -6.07 -10.52
CA PRO A 436 27.77 -7.00 -9.68
C PRO A 436 27.14 -7.25 -8.30
N ALA A 437 26.43 -6.27 -7.74
CA ALA A 437 25.70 -6.45 -6.48
C ALA A 437 24.47 -7.34 -6.69
N MET A 438 23.76 -7.19 -7.80
CA MET A 438 22.65 -8.06 -8.17
C MET A 438 23.12 -9.48 -8.50
N LYS A 439 24.30 -9.62 -9.12
CA LYS A 439 24.92 -10.92 -9.34
C LYS A 439 25.24 -11.64 -8.02
N TYR A 440 25.70 -10.90 -7.02
CA TYR A 440 25.91 -11.45 -5.68
C TYR A 440 24.62 -12.00 -5.07
N ILE A 441 23.52 -11.24 -5.14
CA ILE A 441 22.18 -11.70 -4.69
C ILE A 441 21.74 -12.96 -5.46
N GLN A 442 21.91 -12.98 -6.79
CA GLN A 442 21.57 -14.14 -7.61
C GLN A 442 22.33 -15.41 -7.16
N ASP A 443 23.64 -15.29 -6.89
CA ASP A 443 24.46 -16.44 -6.50
C ASP A 443 24.08 -16.97 -5.11
N LEU A 444 23.64 -16.09 -4.20
CA LEU A 444 23.07 -16.49 -2.91
C LEU A 444 21.75 -17.23 -3.08
N VAL A 445 20.82 -16.71 -3.88
CA VAL A 445 19.53 -17.37 -4.12
C VAL A 445 19.74 -18.74 -4.77
N LYS A 446 20.65 -18.86 -5.74
CA LYS A 446 21.07 -20.15 -6.30
C LYS A 446 21.59 -21.10 -5.23
N LYS A 447 22.43 -20.61 -4.31
CA LYS A 447 22.97 -21.42 -3.22
C LYS A 447 21.85 -21.90 -2.29
N PHE A 448 20.98 -21.02 -1.82
CA PHE A 448 19.89 -21.35 -0.90
C PHE A 448 18.95 -22.38 -1.50
N THR A 449 18.63 -22.24 -2.79
CA THR A 449 17.65 -23.08 -3.47
C THR A 449 18.28 -24.39 -3.97
N SER A 450 19.25 -24.30 -4.88
CA SER A 450 19.78 -25.46 -5.58
C SER A 450 20.81 -26.25 -4.77
N LYS A 451 21.62 -25.59 -3.93
CA LYS A 451 22.67 -26.26 -3.16
C LYS A 451 22.13 -26.72 -1.79
N TRP A 452 21.38 -25.87 -1.10
CA TRP A 452 20.88 -26.17 0.24
C TRP A 452 19.49 -26.80 0.25
N GLY A 453 18.72 -26.67 -0.83
CA GLY A 453 17.43 -27.36 -0.98
C GLY A 453 16.23 -26.66 -0.32
N PHE A 454 16.35 -25.38 0.07
CA PHE A 454 15.22 -24.65 0.66
C PHE A 454 14.05 -24.55 -0.33
N ASP A 455 12.82 -24.65 0.19
CA ASP A 455 11.57 -24.65 -0.57
C ASP A 455 11.05 -23.25 -0.91
N GLY A 456 11.69 -22.21 -0.41
CA GLY A 456 11.25 -20.83 -0.55
C GLY A 456 12.10 -19.87 0.28
N LEU A 457 11.79 -18.59 0.16
CA LEU A 457 12.50 -17.52 0.85
C LEU A 457 11.53 -16.62 1.59
N TYR A 458 11.86 -16.28 2.83
CA TYR A 458 11.21 -15.25 3.61
C TYR A 458 12.12 -14.02 3.64
N THR A 459 11.76 -13.01 2.86
CA THR A 459 12.55 -11.79 2.65
C THR A 459 12.02 -10.72 3.59
N ASP A 460 12.88 -10.21 4.46
CA ASP A 460 12.46 -9.36 5.57
C ASP A 460 13.29 -8.08 5.71
N THR A 461 12.79 -7.22 6.61
CA THR A 461 13.33 -5.98 7.13
C THR A 461 12.86 -4.70 6.42
N ARG A 462 12.94 -3.58 7.15
CA ARG A 462 12.47 -2.28 6.65
C ARG A 462 13.35 -1.69 5.56
N GLY A 463 14.62 -2.08 5.46
CA GLY A 463 15.52 -1.60 4.40
C GLY A 463 15.14 -2.11 3.00
N LEU A 464 14.11 -2.95 2.91
CA LEU A 464 13.47 -3.34 1.65
C LEU A 464 12.55 -2.26 1.06
N THR A 465 12.15 -1.24 1.84
CA THR A 465 11.23 -0.20 1.37
C THR A 465 11.93 0.85 0.51
N GLY A 466 13.23 1.03 0.73
CA GLY A 466 13.98 2.18 0.23
C GLY A 466 15.49 1.96 0.37
N VAL A 467 16.24 2.42 -0.63
CA VAL A 467 17.69 2.50 -0.65
C VAL A 467 18.05 3.96 -0.92
N PRO A 468 18.98 4.57 -0.16
CA PRO A 468 19.31 5.98 -0.31
C PRO A 468 20.02 6.27 -1.64
N PRO A 469 20.07 7.56 -2.07
CA PRO A 469 20.83 7.96 -3.24
C PRO A 469 22.30 7.52 -3.15
N CYS A 470 22.84 7.04 -4.26
CA CYS A 470 24.19 6.48 -4.33
C CYS A 470 25.14 7.36 -5.14
N PHE A 471 26.24 7.77 -4.53
CA PHE A 471 27.30 8.57 -5.14
C PHE A 471 28.57 7.75 -5.43
N ASN A 472 28.49 6.42 -5.33
CA ASN A 472 29.61 5.55 -5.62
C ASN A 472 29.97 5.63 -7.11
N LYS A 473 31.16 6.16 -7.41
CA LYS A 473 31.63 6.40 -8.79
C LYS A 473 31.84 5.09 -9.57
N ALA A 474 32.09 3.96 -8.88
CA ALA A 474 32.27 2.66 -9.52
C ALA A 474 30.99 2.14 -10.18
N HIS A 475 29.82 2.65 -9.77
CA HIS A 475 28.53 2.21 -10.30
C HIS A 475 28.12 2.94 -11.58
N HIS A 476 28.78 4.04 -11.93
CA HIS A 476 28.50 4.84 -13.14
C HIS A 476 27.02 5.25 -13.29
N HIS A 477 26.39 5.66 -12.18
CA HIS A 477 25.00 6.08 -12.18
C HIS A 477 24.74 7.27 -13.12
N LYS A 478 23.59 7.26 -13.81
CA LYS A 478 23.09 8.45 -14.54
C LYS A 478 22.63 9.54 -13.58
N SER A 479 22.05 9.13 -12.45
CA SER A 479 21.78 10.00 -11.31
C SER A 479 21.88 9.20 -10.01
N PRO A 480 22.21 9.83 -8.88
CA PRO A 480 22.29 9.12 -7.60
C PRO A 480 20.99 8.39 -7.21
N LEU A 481 19.84 8.83 -7.74
CA LEU A 481 18.54 8.20 -7.47
C LEU A 481 18.36 6.82 -8.13
N GLU A 482 19.24 6.38 -9.05
CA GLU A 482 19.11 5.03 -9.62
C GLU A 482 19.12 3.94 -8.54
N SER A 483 19.89 4.10 -7.45
CA SER A 483 19.84 3.15 -6.32
C SER A 483 18.47 3.09 -5.64
N PHE A 484 17.74 4.19 -5.55
CA PHE A 484 16.39 4.23 -5.01
C PHE A 484 15.36 3.68 -6.02
N GLN A 485 15.51 4.04 -7.29
CA GLN A 485 14.56 3.71 -8.35
C GLN A 485 14.64 2.24 -8.78
N GLU A 486 15.81 1.60 -8.63
CA GLU A 486 16.07 0.22 -9.05
C GLU A 486 15.86 -0.81 -7.93
N ILE A 487 15.36 -0.44 -6.76
CA ILE A 487 15.00 -1.42 -5.70
C ILE A 487 14.21 -2.63 -6.24
N PRO A 488 13.23 -2.47 -7.15
CA PRO A 488 12.52 -3.60 -7.76
C PRO A 488 13.44 -4.64 -8.42
N GLN A 489 14.62 -4.25 -8.90
CA GLN A 489 15.60 -5.15 -9.50
C GLN A 489 16.09 -6.20 -8.50
N ALA A 490 16.28 -5.85 -7.23
CA ALA A 490 16.66 -6.81 -6.21
C ALA A 490 15.59 -7.88 -6.02
N PHE A 491 14.31 -7.49 -5.96
CA PHE A 491 13.19 -8.43 -5.87
C PHE A 491 13.07 -9.28 -7.12
N LYS A 492 13.20 -8.67 -8.31
CA LYS A 492 13.20 -9.38 -9.59
C LYS A 492 14.25 -10.48 -9.65
N VAL A 493 15.49 -10.16 -9.27
CA VAL A 493 16.60 -11.12 -9.25
C VAL A 493 16.30 -12.28 -8.30
N VAL A 494 15.75 -12.00 -7.12
CA VAL A 494 15.35 -13.05 -6.17
C VAL A 494 14.28 -13.94 -6.79
N TYR A 495 13.19 -13.36 -7.29
CA TYR A 495 12.08 -14.08 -7.89
C TYR A 495 12.51 -14.94 -9.08
N GLU A 496 13.14 -14.33 -10.10
CA GLU A 496 13.52 -15.04 -11.32
C GLU A 496 14.52 -16.16 -11.03
N THR A 497 15.47 -15.93 -10.13
CA THR A 497 16.43 -16.96 -9.73
C THR A 497 15.74 -18.09 -8.97
N LEU A 498 14.85 -17.76 -8.03
CA LEU A 498 14.07 -18.74 -7.28
C LEU A 498 13.25 -19.63 -8.22
N GLN A 499 12.51 -19.03 -9.15
CA GLN A 499 11.69 -19.75 -10.12
C GLN A 499 12.50 -20.59 -11.12
N ASN A 500 13.73 -20.17 -11.44
CA ASN A 500 14.62 -20.92 -12.33
C ASN A 500 15.12 -22.23 -11.69
N TYR A 501 15.36 -22.26 -10.38
CA TYR A 501 15.86 -23.46 -9.68
C TYR A 501 14.76 -24.30 -9.04
N ASN A 502 13.65 -23.68 -8.62
CA ASN A 502 12.50 -24.39 -8.06
C ASN A 502 11.19 -23.63 -8.39
N LYS A 503 10.43 -24.12 -9.36
CA LYS A 503 9.14 -23.54 -9.77
C LYS A 503 8.05 -23.60 -8.70
N ASN A 504 8.20 -24.48 -7.71
CA ASN A 504 7.28 -24.59 -6.58
C ASN A 504 7.67 -23.69 -5.41
N ALA A 505 8.85 -23.05 -5.49
CA ALA A 505 9.29 -22.16 -4.45
C ALA A 505 8.61 -20.80 -4.54
N PHE A 506 8.33 -20.22 -3.38
CA PHE A 506 7.72 -18.91 -3.27
C PHE A 506 8.60 -17.96 -2.45
N GLN A 507 8.45 -16.67 -2.75
CA GLN A 507 9.01 -15.59 -1.98
C GLN A 507 7.89 -14.95 -1.16
N GLU A 508 8.06 -14.96 0.15
CA GLU A 508 7.26 -14.20 1.08
C GLU A 508 8.02 -12.93 1.47
N VAL A 509 7.31 -11.81 1.55
CA VAL A 509 7.90 -10.51 1.90
C VAL A 509 7.24 -9.94 3.15
N CYS A 510 8.08 -9.48 4.07
CA CYS A 510 7.73 -8.62 5.17
C CYS A 510 8.63 -7.38 5.18
N ILE A 511 8.06 -6.23 5.53
CA ILE A 511 8.73 -4.93 5.58
C ILE A 511 8.59 -4.29 6.97
N CYS A 512 8.38 -5.13 8.00
CA CYS A 512 8.32 -4.78 9.42
C CYS A 512 7.51 -3.52 9.79
N GLY A 513 6.23 -3.50 9.44
CA GLY A 513 5.25 -2.55 9.99
C GLY A 513 4.99 -1.32 9.14
N VAL A 514 5.43 -1.31 7.89
CA VAL A 514 5.23 -0.21 6.93
C VAL A 514 4.52 -0.71 5.66
N VAL A 515 4.19 0.18 4.74
CA VAL A 515 3.37 -0.13 3.55
C VAL A 515 4.21 -0.68 2.39
N HIS A 516 3.69 -1.72 1.72
CA HIS A 516 4.37 -2.38 0.61
C HIS A 516 4.39 -1.50 -0.64
N SER A 517 5.47 -1.62 -1.41
CA SER A 517 5.63 -0.85 -2.65
C SER A 517 5.10 -1.62 -3.86
N PRO A 518 4.21 -1.02 -4.67
CA PRO A 518 3.67 -1.68 -5.86
C PRO A 518 4.73 -2.01 -6.92
N TYR A 519 5.91 -1.39 -6.83
CA TYR A 519 7.03 -1.66 -7.72
C TYR A 519 7.75 -2.99 -7.39
N ASN A 520 7.64 -3.47 -6.15
CA ASN A 520 8.24 -4.74 -5.71
C ASN A 520 7.26 -5.92 -5.82
N MET A 521 5.95 -5.62 -5.76
CA MET A 521 4.84 -6.57 -5.84
C MET A 521 4.79 -7.50 -7.07
N PRO A 522 5.42 -7.20 -8.24
CA PRO A 522 5.52 -8.16 -9.34
C PRO A 522 6.38 -9.40 -9.02
N TYR A 523 7.12 -9.38 -7.92
CA TYR A 523 8.23 -10.31 -7.68
C TYR A 523 8.13 -11.05 -6.33
N TYR A 524 6.97 -11.08 -5.68
CA TYR A 524 6.74 -11.96 -4.53
C TYR A 524 5.31 -12.47 -4.51
N GLN A 525 5.14 -13.66 -3.94
CA GLN A 525 3.89 -14.41 -3.98
C GLN A 525 3.10 -14.35 -2.66
N ILE A 526 3.69 -13.84 -1.58
CA ILE A 526 3.01 -13.64 -0.29
C ILE A 526 3.43 -12.29 0.28
N ALA A 527 2.44 -11.46 0.61
CA ALA A 527 2.64 -10.25 1.40
C ALA A 527 2.23 -10.52 2.85
N ASN A 528 3.02 -10.10 3.83
CA ASN A 528 2.56 -10.09 5.22
C ASN A 528 1.70 -8.87 5.52
N ALA A 529 0.73 -9.03 6.42
CA ALA A 529 0.09 -7.94 7.15
C ALA A 529 1.06 -7.32 8.18
N THR A 530 2.23 -6.90 7.72
CA THR A 530 3.49 -6.74 8.47
C THR A 530 3.31 -6.08 9.83
N ASP A 531 3.80 -6.68 10.91
CA ASP A 531 3.95 -6.15 12.28
C ASP A 531 2.82 -5.18 12.72
N PRO A 532 1.56 -5.65 12.84
CA PRO A 532 0.47 -4.85 13.38
C PRO A 532 0.65 -4.67 14.89
N LEU A 533 0.04 -3.60 15.41
CA LEU A 533 -0.04 -3.25 16.83
C LEU A 533 -1.43 -3.56 17.40
N SER A 534 -2.40 -3.90 16.55
CA SER A 534 -3.73 -4.35 16.98
C SER A 534 -4.36 -5.32 15.98
N ARG A 535 -5.33 -6.12 16.45
CA ARG A 535 -6.13 -7.03 15.60
C ARG A 535 -6.87 -6.26 14.48
N ALA A 536 -7.36 -5.05 14.77
CA ALA A 536 -7.98 -4.21 13.75
C ALA A 536 -6.98 -3.76 12.68
N GLN A 537 -5.76 -3.39 13.07
CA GLN A 537 -4.72 -3.03 12.11
C GLN A 537 -4.33 -4.23 11.23
N MET A 538 -4.23 -5.43 11.80
CA MET A 538 -4.00 -6.66 11.04
C MET A 538 -5.06 -6.85 9.94
N ARG A 539 -6.36 -6.82 10.31
CA ARG A 539 -7.47 -6.97 9.36
C ARG A 539 -7.48 -5.87 8.30
N ASN A 540 -7.20 -4.63 8.67
CA ASN A 540 -7.10 -3.53 7.72
C ASN A 540 -5.95 -3.71 6.73
N ARG A 541 -4.77 -4.16 7.19
CA ARG A 541 -3.62 -4.43 6.33
C ARG A 541 -3.88 -5.59 5.38
N ILE A 542 -4.59 -6.63 5.83
CA ILE A 542 -5.05 -7.72 4.95
C ILE A 542 -5.96 -7.18 3.86
N LYS A 543 -6.91 -6.29 4.20
CA LYS A 543 -7.77 -5.63 3.19
C LYS A 543 -6.96 -4.79 2.20
N VAL A 544 -5.91 -4.09 2.64
CA VAL A 544 -5.00 -3.34 1.74
C VAL A 544 -4.32 -4.27 0.74
N GLU A 545 -3.68 -5.34 1.22
CA GLU A 545 -2.94 -6.25 0.34
C GLU A 545 -3.88 -6.99 -0.63
N LYS A 546 -5.08 -7.40 -0.19
CA LYS A 546 -6.12 -7.96 -1.06
C LYS A 546 -6.67 -6.94 -2.06
N GLY A 547 -6.65 -5.64 -1.73
CA GLY A 547 -7.06 -4.56 -2.62
C GLY A 547 -6.04 -4.29 -3.73
N ILE A 548 -4.75 -4.24 -3.40
CA ILE A 548 -3.70 -3.90 -4.37
C ILE A 548 -3.19 -5.11 -5.17
N HIS A 549 -3.07 -6.28 -4.58
CA HIS A 549 -2.68 -7.48 -5.32
C HIS A 549 -3.87 -8.06 -6.08
N GLY A 550 -4.99 -8.23 -5.39
CA GLY A 550 -6.19 -8.87 -5.91
C GLY A 550 -6.87 -9.71 -4.83
N PRO A 551 -8.18 -9.96 -4.97
CA PRO A 551 -9.00 -10.49 -3.88
C PRO A 551 -8.65 -11.93 -3.48
N THR A 552 -7.90 -12.66 -4.31
CA THR A 552 -7.50 -14.05 -4.05
C THR A 552 -6.03 -14.19 -3.65
N PHE A 553 -5.21 -13.14 -3.74
CA PHE A 553 -3.79 -13.18 -3.40
C PHE A 553 -3.55 -13.63 -1.95
N CYS A 554 -2.52 -14.42 -1.69
CA CYS A 554 -2.19 -14.89 -0.35
C CYS A 554 -1.59 -13.76 0.49
N VAL A 555 -2.20 -13.49 1.64
CA VAL A 555 -1.72 -12.48 2.60
C VAL A 555 -1.53 -13.14 3.95
N GLY A 556 -0.32 -13.08 4.50
CA GLY A 556 0.00 -13.57 5.84
C GLY A 556 -0.67 -12.73 6.92
N ASP A 557 -1.18 -13.38 7.96
CA ASP A 557 -1.85 -12.73 9.10
C ASP A 557 -0.90 -12.01 10.06
N CYS A 558 0.42 -12.10 9.89
CA CYS A 558 1.41 -11.60 10.85
C CYS A 558 1.31 -12.28 12.23
N TYR A 559 1.27 -13.61 12.17
CA TYR A 559 1.60 -14.58 13.21
C TYR A 559 0.63 -14.71 14.38
N GLN A 560 0.17 -15.93 14.58
CA GLN A 560 -0.49 -16.40 15.79
C GLN A 560 0.57 -16.73 16.84
N VAL A 561 0.57 -15.98 17.95
CA VAL A 561 1.55 -16.15 19.03
C VAL A 561 0.84 -16.02 20.38
N PRO A 562 1.07 -16.94 21.33
CA PRO A 562 0.54 -16.80 22.68
C PRO A 562 1.02 -15.49 23.33
N LYS A 563 0.13 -14.88 24.10
CA LYS A 563 0.34 -13.56 24.73
C LYS A 563 1.56 -13.50 25.64
N ASP A 564 1.88 -14.60 26.30
CA ASP A 564 2.94 -14.74 27.28
C ASP A 564 4.30 -15.13 26.68
N GLU A 565 4.35 -15.51 25.40
CA GLU A 565 5.58 -15.97 24.76
C GLU A 565 6.40 -14.89 24.07
N TRP A 566 5.80 -13.77 23.67
CA TRP A 566 6.52 -12.74 22.90
C TRP A 566 6.19 -11.31 23.33
N GLN A 567 7.24 -10.51 23.48
CA GLN A 567 7.16 -9.07 23.68
C GLN A 567 7.90 -8.38 22.53
N GLY A 568 7.17 -7.73 21.63
CA GLY A 568 7.71 -7.07 20.44
C GLY A 568 6.60 -6.59 19.50
N TYR A 569 6.89 -6.44 18.21
CA TYR A 569 5.91 -6.02 17.21
C TYR A 569 4.98 -7.16 16.72
N SER A 570 4.41 -7.92 17.65
CA SER A 570 3.34 -8.89 17.35
C SER A 570 2.12 -8.58 18.21
N ILE A 571 0.96 -9.04 17.78
CA ILE A 571 -0.30 -8.92 18.52
C ILE A 571 -0.68 -10.26 19.16
N ASP A 572 -1.50 -10.21 20.22
CA ASP A 572 -2.12 -11.40 20.81
C ASP A 572 -2.79 -12.26 19.73
N GLN A 573 -2.66 -13.58 19.83
CA GLN A 573 -3.24 -14.50 18.85
C GLN A 573 -4.73 -14.20 18.59
N SER A 574 -5.13 -14.31 17.32
CA SER A 574 -6.51 -14.17 16.85
C SER A 574 -6.68 -14.92 15.53
N PHE A 575 -6.88 -16.23 15.63
CA PHE A 575 -7.26 -17.06 14.49
C PHE A 575 -8.56 -16.57 13.86
N GLU A 576 -9.46 -15.99 14.65
CA GLU A 576 -10.74 -15.46 14.19
C GLU A 576 -10.54 -14.28 13.24
N SER A 577 -9.56 -13.42 13.51
CA SER A 577 -9.24 -12.30 12.63
C SER A 577 -8.56 -12.78 11.34
N ALA A 578 -7.69 -13.80 11.41
CA ALA A 578 -7.07 -14.40 10.22
C ALA A 578 -8.10 -15.14 9.34
N MET A 579 -8.93 -15.98 9.95
CA MET A 579 -9.97 -16.76 9.26
C MET A 579 -11.05 -15.87 8.66
N GLY A 580 -11.58 -14.92 9.41
CA GLY A 580 -12.67 -14.05 8.95
C GLY A 580 -12.27 -13.05 7.86
N THR A 581 -10.97 -12.79 7.69
CA THR A 581 -10.44 -11.97 6.57
C THR A 581 -9.88 -12.81 5.42
N GLY A 582 -9.80 -14.14 5.56
CA GLY A 582 -9.18 -15.01 4.57
C GLY A 582 -7.68 -14.78 4.42
N ALA A 583 -6.97 -14.58 5.53
CA ALA A 583 -5.51 -14.55 5.56
C ALA A 583 -4.92 -15.96 5.68
N GLN A 584 -3.65 -16.10 5.29
CA GLN A 584 -2.83 -17.26 5.63
C GLN A 584 -2.53 -17.25 7.12
N VAL A 585 -2.75 -18.39 7.76
CA VAL A 585 -2.45 -18.57 9.18
C VAL A 585 -0.98 -18.93 9.34
N THR A 586 -0.25 -18.07 10.04
CA THR A 586 1.18 -18.24 10.30
C THR A 586 1.43 -18.25 11.80
N THR A 587 2.53 -18.83 12.28
CA THR A 587 2.85 -18.85 13.72
C THR A 587 4.35 -18.94 13.97
N PHE A 588 4.80 -18.50 15.15
CA PHE A 588 6.19 -18.67 15.59
C PHE A 588 6.33 -19.00 17.06
N TYR A 589 5.31 -19.60 17.69
CA TYR A 589 5.35 -19.94 19.11
C TYR A 589 6.62 -20.74 19.50
N LYS A 590 7.06 -20.56 20.73
CA LYS A 590 8.22 -21.26 21.30
C LYS A 590 7.79 -22.59 21.91
N ASP A 591 6.79 -22.59 22.77
CA ASP A 591 6.34 -23.76 23.54
C ASP A 591 4.91 -23.58 24.05
N LEU A 592 3.93 -24.22 23.37
CA LEU A 592 2.54 -24.16 23.80
C LEU A 592 2.30 -24.99 25.06
N ASP A 593 1.64 -24.39 26.05
CA ASP A 593 1.07 -25.17 27.14
C ASP A 593 -0.13 -26.03 26.67
N SER A 594 -0.62 -26.91 27.54
CA SER A 594 -1.74 -27.82 27.20
C SER A 594 -3.01 -27.08 26.74
N SER A 595 -3.30 -25.91 27.31
CA SER A 595 -4.47 -25.09 27.00
C SER A 595 -4.30 -24.35 25.68
N GLN A 596 -3.12 -23.76 25.46
CA GLN A 596 -2.75 -23.08 24.23
C GLN A 596 -2.74 -24.08 23.07
N LEU A 597 -2.16 -25.27 23.25
CA LEU A 597 -2.15 -26.31 22.22
C LEU A 597 -3.55 -26.74 21.75
N GLN A 598 -4.57 -26.70 22.62
CA GLN A 598 -5.95 -26.97 22.19
C GLN A 598 -6.48 -25.93 21.21
N ILE A 599 -6.04 -24.67 21.32
CA ILE A 599 -6.43 -23.59 20.40
C ILE A 599 -5.88 -23.90 19.00
N TRP A 600 -4.61 -24.32 18.89
CA TRP A 600 -4.01 -24.69 17.60
C TRP A 600 -4.62 -25.98 17.03
N LYS A 601 -4.88 -26.99 17.89
CA LYS A 601 -5.58 -28.23 17.50
C LYS A 601 -7.00 -28.00 16.98
N LYS A 602 -7.68 -26.95 17.46
CA LYS A 602 -8.97 -26.52 16.94
C LYS A 602 -8.82 -25.83 15.58
N TRP A 603 -7.96 -24.82 15.50
CA TRP A 603 -7.96 -23.90 14.38
C TRP A 603 -7.19 -24.37 13.15
N ILE A 604 -6.05 -25.07 13.28
CA ILE A 604 -5.26 -25.49 12.12
C ILE A 604 -6.01 -26.51 11.24
N PRO A 605 -6.66 -27.56 11.78
CA PRO A 605 -7.49 -28.45 10.95
C PRO A 605 -8.64 -27.71 10.28
N LYS A 606 -9.33 -26.82 11.02
CA LYS A 606 -10.44 -26.03 10.48
C LYS A 606 -10.00 -25.05 9.39
N TYR A 607 -8.82 -24.45 9.54
CA TYR A 607 -8.18 -23.63 8.50
C TYR A 607 -8.00 -24.44 7.20
N ARG A 608 -7.50 -25.67 7.29
CA ARG A 608 -7.31 -26.54 6.12
C ARG A 608 -8.62 -26.98 5.49
N GLU A 609 -9.60 -27.36 6.31
CA GLU A 609 -10.92 -27.80 5.86
C GLU A 609 -11.63 -26.70 5.06
N LEU A 610 -11.73 -25.49 5.64
CA LEU A 610 -12.43 -24.38 5.02
C LEU A 610 -11.58 -23.73 3.91
N ALA A 611 -10.26 -23.67 4.11
CA ALA A 611 -9.26 -23.04 3.25
C ALA A 611 -9.71 -21.67 2.71
N ILE A 612 -10.27 -20.84 3.60
CA ILE A 612 -10.84 -19.52 3.29
C ILE A 612 -9.78 -18.60 2.68
N SER A 613 -8.51 -18.80 3.04
CA SER A 613 -7.36 -18.00 2.57
C SER A 613 -7.22 -17.93 1.04
N SER A 614 -7.65 -18.98 0.33
CA SER A 614 -7.64 -19.06 -1.13
C SER A 614 -8.93 -18.54 -1.79
N GLY A 615 -9.86 -18.02 -0.99
CA GLY A 615 -11.13 -17.46 -1.47
C GLY A 615 -10.99 -16.03 -2.00
N GLU A 616 -12.04 -15.55 -2.63
CA GLU A 616 -12.16 -14.20 -3.15
C GLU A 616 -12.66 -13.24 -2.06
N TYR A 617 -11.81 -12.31 -1.61
CA TYR A 617 -12.21 -11.23 -0.72
C TYR A 617 -13.16 -10.25 -1.42
N LEU A 618 -14.31 -9.96 -0.82
CA LEU A 618 -15.33 -9.06 -1.40
C LEU A 618 -15.39 -7.72 -0.66
N ASN A 619 -15.28 -6.62 -1.39
CA ASN A 619 -15.40 -5.26 -0.84
C ASN A 619 -16.88 -4.84 -0.69
N LEU A 620 -17.54 -5.34 0.34
CA LEU A 620 -18.98 -5.10 0.58
C LEU A 620 -19.27 -4.11 1.72
N TYR A 621 -18.26 -3.83 2.55
CA TYR A 621 -18.36 -3.00 3.74
C TYR A 621 -17.19 -2.03 3.83
N ASP A 622 -17.51 -0.80 4.22
CA ASP A 622 -16.55 0.27 4.46
C ASP A 622 -15.96 0.16 5.88
N LEU A 623 -14.63 0.17 6.01
CA LEU A 623 -13.97 0.05 7.31
C LEU A 623 -14.28 1.21 8.28
N ALA A 624 -14.48 2.41 7.76
CA ALA A 624 -14.73 3.62 8.55
C ALA A 624 -16.20 3.70 8.98
N PHE A 625 -17.12 3.50 8.04
CA PHE A 625 -18.54 3.89 8.20
C PHE A 625 -19.49 2.73 8.46
N ASP A 626 -19.15 1.49 8.09
CA ASP A 626 -19.98 0.34 8.43
C ASP A 626 -19.59 -0.22 9.80
N LYS A 627 -20.61 -0.44 10.65
CA LYS A 627 -20.47 -1.04 11.99
C LYS A 627 -21.55 -2.11 12.19
N PRO A 628 -21.22 -3.27 12.79
CA PRO A 628 -19.88 -3.72 13.20
C PRO A 628 -18.91 -3.89 12.02
N GLU A 629 -17.60 -3.88 12.28
CA GLU A 629 -16.58 -4.10 11.25
C GLU A 629 -16.80 -5.48 10.63
N THR A 630 -16.93 -5.56 9.30
CA THR A 630 -17.32 -6.79 8.60
C THR A 630 -16.44 -7.05 7.39
N HIS A 631 -15.93 -8.27 7.27
CA HIS A 631 -15.15 -8.77 6.15
C HIS A 631 -15.87 -9.96 5.52
N VAL A 632 -15.75 -10.11 4.20
CA VAL A 632 -16.43 -11.18 3.46
C VAL A 632 -15.47 -11.85 2.49
N VAL A 633 -15.41 -13.18 2.53
CA VAL A 633 -14.67 -14.01 1.59
C VAL A 633 -15.61 -14.99 0.93
N LYS A 634 -15.64 -15.02 -0.40
CA LYS A 634 -16.39 -15.98 -1.18
C LYS A 634 -15.49 -17.16 -1.55
N LYS A 635 -15.97 -18.39 -1.32
CA LYS A 635 -15.29 -19.60 -1.78
C LYS A 635 -16.29 -20.62 -2.30
N GLY A 636 -16.16 -20.97 -3.58
CA GLY A 636 -17.19 -21.73 -4.27
C GLY A 636 -18.52 -20.98 -4.23
N ASN A 637 -19.56 -21.65 -3.72
CA ASN A 637 -20.89 -21.05 -3.53
C ASN A 637 -21.09 -20.45 -2.13
N ASN A 638 -20.12 -20.61 -1.22
CA ASN A 638 -20.25 -20.18 0.16
C ASN A 638 -19.71 -18.76 0.36
N LEU A 639 -20.31 -18.04 1.29
CA LEU A 639 -19.82 -16.75 1.79
C LEU A 639 -19.37 -16.91 3.24
N PHE A 640 -18.17 -16.45 3.55
CA PHE A 640 -17.60 -16.46 4.88
C PHE A 640 -17.55 -15.02 5.40
N PHE A 641 -18.22 -14.75 6.51
CA PHE A 641 -18.23 -13.44 7.15
C PHE A 641 -17.35 -13.47 8.40
N GLY A 642 -16.49 -12.48 8.55
CA GLY A 642 -15.84 -12.13 9.81
C GLY A 642 -16.39 -10.80 10.32
N ILE A 643 -17.09 -10.82 11.45
CA ILE A 643 -17.77 -9.66 12.02
C ILE A 643 -17.13 -9.35 13.37
N TYR A 644 -16.75 -8.09 13.62
CA TYR A 644 -15.97 -7.69 14.79
C TYR A 644 -16.55 -6.45 15.49
N ALA A 645 -16.68 -6.54 16.81
CA ALA A 645 -17.14 -5.47 17.71
C ALA A 645 -16.82 -5.82 19.16
N ASP A 646 -16.66 -4.82 20.03
CA ASP A 646 -16.40 -5.05 21.46
C ASP A 646 -17.52 -5.89 22.10
N SER A 647 -18.77 -5.55 21.81
CA SER A 647 -19.95 -6.34 22.13
C SER A 647 -21.12 -5.96 21.22
N ILE A 648 -21.98 -6.94 20.92
CA ILE A 648 -23.27 -6.73 20.27
C ILE A 648 -24.37 -7.31 21.17
N PRO A 649 -25.35 -6.50 21.62
CA PRO A 649 -26.44 -6.96 22.46
C PRO A 649 -27.37 -7.93 21.71
N PRO A 650 -28.11 -8.79 22.45
CA PRO A 650 -29.14 -9.63 21.87
C PRO A 650 -30.16 -8.82 21.06
N ALA A 651 -30.56 -9.35 19.91
CA ALA A 651 -31.54 -8.76 18.99
C ALA A 651 -31.11 -7.46 18.26
N GLN A 652 -29.80 -7.14 18.20
CA GLN A 652 -29.33 -6.14 17.24
C GLN A 652 -29.28 -6.75 15.81
N PRO A 653 -29.98 -6.15 14.82
CA PRO A 653 -29.95 -6.65 13.46
C PRO A 653 -28.58 -6.45 12.81
N ILE A 654 -28.04 -7.52 12.23
CA ILE A 654 -26.81 -7.48 11.43
C ILE A 654 -27.15 -7.76 9.97
N GLN A 655 -26.87 -6.79 9.11
CA GLN A 655 -27.09 -6.93 7.66
C GLN A 655 -25.92 -7.70 7.02
N LEU A 656 -26.23 -8.78 6.30
CA LEU A 656 -25.31 -9.59 5.53
C LEU A 656 -25.38 -9.21 4.04
N ARG A 657 -24.39 -8.49 3.52
CA ARG A 657 -24.36 -8.04 2.12
C ARG A 657 -23.77 -9.12 1.22
N GLY A 658 -24.09 -9.08 -0.07
CA GLY A 658 -23.54 -10.00 -1.08
C GLY A 658 -24.34 -11.29 -1.30
N LEU A 659 -25.45 -11.48 -0.58
CA LEU A 659 -26.36 -12.61 -0.82
C LEU A 659 -27.14 -12.41 -2.13
N THR A 660 -27.27 -13.49 -2.90
CA THR A 660 -28.12 -13.49 -4.10
C THR A 660 -29.59 -13.34 -3.70
N ARG A 661 -30.29 -12.39 -4.32
CA ARG A 661 -31.73 -12.14 -4.07
C ARG A 661 -32.56 -13.42 -4.26
N ASP A 662 -33.54 -13.63 -3.38
CA ASP A 662 -34.47 -14.78 -3.38
C ASP A 662 -33.82 -16.17 -3.26
N VAL A 663 -32.56 -16.25 -2.83
CA VAL A 663 -31.88 -17.49 -2.44
C VAL A 663 -31.87 -17.57 -0.92
N GLU A 664 -32.20 -18.75 -0.38
CA GLU A 664 -32.09 -19.02 1.05
C GLU A 664 -30.70 -19.60 1.36
N TYR A 665 -30.10 -19.16 2.47
CA TYR A 665 -28.77 -19.61 2.91
C TYR A 665 -28.88 -20.22 4.29
N SER A 666 -28.25 -21.37 4.50
CA SER A 666 -27.95 -21.89 5.83
C SER A 666 -26.86 -21.04 6.48
N VAL A 667 -27.06 -20.65 7.74
CA VAL A 667 -26.12 -19.82 8.52
C VAL A 667 -25.49 -20.65 9.62
N TYR A 668 -24.17 -20.81 9.55
CA TYR A 668 -23.39 -21.60 10.51
C TYR A 668 -22.25 -20.76 11.11
N ASP A 669 -22.19 -20.67 12.45
CA ASP A 669 -21.05 -20.10 13.16
C ASP A 669 -19.94 -21.15 13.25
N TYR A 670 -18.91 -20.99 12.41
CA TYR A 670 -17.81 -21.94 12.30
C TYR A 670 -16.74 -21.74 13.38
N ALA A 671 -16.75 -20.63 14.12
CA ALA A 671 -15.87 -20.45 15.27
C ALA A 671 -16.36 -21.27 16.48
N ASN A 672 -17.68 -21.33 16.67
CA ASN A 672 -18.31 -21.98 17.84
C ASN A 672 -19.05 -23.29 17.51
N ASP A 673 -18.95 -23.76 16.27
CA ASP A 673 -19.59 -24.98 15.78
C ASP A 673 -21.12 -24.99 15.98
N LYS A 674 -21.77 -23.84 15.72
CA LYS A 674 -23.18 -23.61 16.03
C LYS A 674 -24.01 -23.26 14.80
N GLN A 675 -25.08 -24.02 14.54
CA GLN A 675 -26.07 -23.66 13.52
C GLN A 675 -26.96 -22.51 14.03
N LEU A 676 -27.12 -21.45 13.23
CA LEU A 676 -27.90 -20.26 13.60
C LEU A 676 -29.24 -20.14 12.86
N GLY A 677 -29.50 -21.01 11.88
CA GLY A 677 -30.76 -21.06 11.12
C GLY A 677 -30.55 -20.76 9.64
N THR A 678 -31.49 -20.04 9.04
CA THR A 678 -31.44 -19.62 7.62
C THR A 678 -31.65 -18.12 7.46
N VAL A 679 -31.20 -17.58 6.33
CA VAL A 679 -31.41 -16.18 5.95
C VAL A 679 -31.72 -16.10 4.46
N ASN A 680 -32.70 -15.27 4.08
CA ASN A 680 -33.06 -15.08 2.67
C ASN A 680 -32.34 -13.86 2.09
N GLY A 681 -31.77 -13.98 0.90
CA GLY A 681 -31.06 -12.87 0.24
C GLY A 681 -31.93 -11.66 -0.09
N ALA A 682 -33.27 -11.78 -0.09
CA ALA A 682 -34.19 -10.65 -0.20
C ALA A 682 -34.35 -9.85 1.11
N ASN A 683 -34.07 -10.46 2.27
CA ASN A 683 -34.01 -9.80 3.57
C ASN A 683 -32.82 -10.33 4.36
N PRO A 684 -31.58 -9.93 4.00
CA PRO A 684 -30.39 -10.60 4.48
C PRO A 684 -29.96 -10.04 5.84
N VAL A 685 -30.80 -10.23 6.85
CA VAL A 685 -30.59 -9.75 8.22
C VAL A 685 -30.66 -10.93 9.16
N ILE A 686 -29.69 -11.02 10.07
CA ILE A 686 -29.69 -11.98 11.17
C ILE A 686 -29.78 -11.25 12.51
N GLN A 687 -30.22 -11.98 13.53
CA GLN A 687 -30.17 -11.56 14.92
C GLN A 687 -29.13 -12.43 15.63
N ALA A 688 -28.06 -11.81 16.13
CA ALA A 688 -27.01 -12.52 16.84
C ALA A 688 -26.40 -11.62 17.92
N ASP A 689 -26.07 -12.22 19.06
CA ASP A 689 -25.24 -11.64 20.09
C ASP A 689 -23.85 -12.26 20.05
N PHE A 690 -22.82 -11.45 20.31
CA PHE A 690 -21.45 -11.94 20.44
C PHE A 690 -20.57 -10.91 21.16
N LYS A 691 -19.40 -11.36 21.58
CA LYS A 691 -18.32 -10.54 22.13
C LYS A 691 -17.08 -10.71 21.26
N GLU A 692 -16.41 -9.61 20.93
CA GLU A 692 -15.22 -9.52 20.05
C GLU A 692 -15.45 -9.90 18.58
N ASN A 693 -16.01 -11.08 18.30
CA ASN A 693 -16.18 -11.57 16.94
C ASN A 693 -17.35 -12.55 16.74
N LEU A 694 -17.81 -12.64 15.50
CA LEU A 694 -18.75 -13.65 15.00
C LEU A 694 -18.30 -14.09 13.60
N LEU A 695 -18.12 -15.40 13.40
CA LEU A 695 -17.61 -15.97 12.16
C LEU A 695 -18.64 -16.86 11.49
N LEU A 696 -19.21 -16.43 10.36
CA LEU A 696 -20.33 -17.12 9.72
C LEU A 696 -19.92 -17.75 8.39
N GLN A 697 -20.36 -18.98 8.15
CA GLN A 697 -20.41 -19.60 6.85
C GLN A 697 -21.87 -19.60 6.38
N LEU A 698 -22.11 -18.96 5.24
CA LEU A 698 -23.39 -18.95 4.55
C LEU A 698 -23.31 -19.88 3.34
N THR A 699 -24.12 -20.94 3.35
CA THR A 699 -24.19 -21.93 2.27
C THR A 699 -25.55 -21.83 1.59
N PRO A 700 -25.63 -21.55 0.28
CA PRO A 700 -26.91 -21.45 -0.41
C PRO A 700 -27.61 -22.80 -0.39
N LEU A 701 -28.86 -22.81 0.07
CA LEU A 701 -29.75 -23.94 -0.08
C LEU A 701 -30.13 -24.02 -1.56
N LYS A 702 -30.00 -25.20 -2.17
CA LYS A 702 -30.44 -25.40 -3.56
C LYS A 702 -31.91 -25.02 -3.66
N LYS A 703 -32.28 -24.24 -4.67
CA LYS A 703 -33.67 -24.18 -5.13
C LYS A 703 -34.06 -25.51 -5.75
#